data_AF-A0A953MFM1-F1
#
_entry.id   AF-A0A953MFM1-F1
#
_cell.length_a   1.000
_cell.length_b   1.000
_cell.length_c   1.000
_cell.angle_alpha   90.00
_cell.angle_beta   90.00
_cell.angle_gamma   90.00
#
_symmetry.space_group_name_H-M   'P 1'
#
loop_
_entity.id
_entity.type
_entity.pdbx_description
1 polymer ?
#
loop_
_entity_poly.entity_id
_entity_poly.type
_entity_poly.pdbx_seq_one_letter_code
_entity_poly.pdbx_strand_id
1 'polypeptide(L)'
;MNKSKIEKYEDHCSTIASCFLLFLFLTTFTFPKNFYAQSSSSQIVESISVVQGLSHNTVHSILQDHKGFLWFATEDGLNKYDGYEFFIYRNNPADSLSLSDNFIWCLYLDSQNQIWIGTNNGGLNKYNYETGKFDVFSTSRTNSVNSNSIRAIFEDSKGNLWVGTESGGLNKFEKQSGLVKYYKHNPALNSISNNNVKAITEDSSGNIWIGTDNGLNMYDPEEKLFYHYFSSGSRNGLSSNYVWSLLWDSMNRLWIGTNEGGINIFEGSKFRKITNDTSKKNAIPNQNVTSILEDAEGNIWISTEGGLAKYIVDEDKTLWYLSDPFDINSMTNNFIRTIFQDRTGIYWIGTVGTGVNKLMEPYKILKTYQHNPSKKSSLSHNMIRSIYEDKKARIWIGTLGGGLNLMKDDGIFTKFRADGSSGSISSDAVSTIFQDSRNIYWIGTWGGGLNRMIYNEGGSAQFTPLSKVNQSLSLSSTIIQALNEDKFGNIWIGTEGGLDYYIFGVERIVRFQSGNGDTKSLSDNRVQSNCILIDNDENVWVGTWNGLNKISSSGNDLSTYLENIKIESFFYDPYNENSLSDNRIISLFLDKDNILWIGTHGGGLNKLDLNSNENFNFVSYSEKDGLASNVIYGILNDNDGNLWLSTNNGISKFTPSSEEFRNYDESDGLQSNQFFWGASCRAKSGRLYFGGVNGVNSFLPEELKDNPHIPPVHITGLQLFNKPVAIDDSLSVLSKNIIESDVIELDYDNYVIGFEFVALDFVNSEKNLYRYKLEGFDNDWTQPGRRRFVNYTDISDGEYIFKVQGSNNDGLWNLEGASLRIIIESPFWKTWWFIIITILILTGLIVYFISYRVKQLLSLERLRTKIAADLHDNIGSSLTEISILSEVIATKIDNEKEDVKRSLKLISENSRELIDKMTDIVWLVNPKRDSLYDLILRLEDRYSEILSQTNISFKSENLRALEKVSLSMEHRQHIYLIFKEAINNSITHSNCTEIILNANQKGRSIVIHLRDNGKGFDPNKKSHGNGMENMKRRAEKIGGKLTITSTVNQGTEIQFVGNIK
;
A
#
# COMPACT_ATOMS: atom_id res chain seq x y z
N MET A 1 18.23 -76.14 -78.84
CA MET A 1 19.48 -75.43 -78.51
C MET A 1 19.64 -74.29 -79.51
N ASN A 2 19.72 -73.01 -79.20
CA ASN A 2 19.90 -72.34 -77.93
C ASN A 2 19.11 -71.03 -77.90
N LYS A 3 18.16 -70.97 -76.96
CA LYS A 3 17.79 -69.75 -76.24
C LYS A 3 19.06 -69.20 -75.58
N SER A 4 19.60 -68.06 -75.99
CA SER A 4 20.56 -67.30 -75.15
C SER A 4 20.87 -65.86 -75.61
N LYS A 5 20.05 -65.22 -76.47
CA LYS A 5 20.34 -63.83 -76.92
C LYS A 5 19.19 -62.84 -76.89
N ILE A 6 18.08 -63.13 -76.21
CA ILE A 6 16.95 -62.19 -76.05
C ILE A 6 16.70 -61.79 -74.58
N GLU A 7 17.31 -62.46 -73.59
CA GLU A 7 17.10 -62.16 -72.15
C GLU A 7 18.00 -61.07 -71.56
N LYS A 8 18.80 -60.34 -72.36
CA LYS A 8 19.74 -59.33 -71.83
C LYS A 8 19.36 -57.87 -72.06
N TYR A 9 18.20 -57.59 -72.64
CA TYR A 9 17.69 -56.23 -72.84
C TYR A 9 16.39 -55.93 -72.10
N GLU A 10 15.69 -56.92 -71.54
CA GLU A 10 14.50 -56.69 -70.70
C GLU A 10 14.84 -56.43 -69.22
N ASP A 11 15.95 -56.96 -68.70
CA ASP A 11 16.32 -56.77 -67.28
C ASP A 11 16.91 -55.38 -66.96
N HIS A 12 17.53 -54.68 -67.93
CA HIS A 12 17.99 -53.31 -67.69
C HIS A 12 16.88 -52.28 -67.81
N CYS A 13 15.86 -52.51 -68.64
CA CYS A 13 14.67 -51.65 -68.66
C CYS A 13 13.74 -51.92 -67.48
N SER A 14 13.60 -53.16 -67.00
CA SER A 14 12.79 -53.46 -65.81
C SER A 14 13.44 -52.95 -64.52
N THR A 15 14.77 -53.00 -64.39
CA THR A 15 15.46 -52.51 -63.19
C THR A 15 15.55 -50.98 -63.17
N ILE A 16 15.71 -50.33 -64.32
CA ILE A 16 15.67 -48.86 -64.41
C ILE A 16 14.23 -48.35 -64.24
N ALA A 17 13.22 -49.01 -64.80
CA ALA A 17 11.81 -48.66 -64.58
C ALA A 17 11.35 -48.95 -63.14
N SER A 18 11.84 -50.03 -62.52
CA SER A 18 11.55 -50.35 -61.11
C SER A 18 12.28 -49.43 -60.16
N CYS A 19 13.51 -48.99 -60.47
CA CYS A 19 14.21 -47.94 -59.71
C CYS A 19 13.57 -46.57 -59.94
N PHE A 20 13.08 -46.23 -61.13
CA PHE A 20 12.36 -44.98 -61.39
C PHE A 20 10.97 -44.98 -60.75
N LEU A 21 10.27 -46.13 -60.73
CA LEU A 21 8.99 -46.30 -60.01
C LEU A 21 9.20 -46.35 -58.50
N LEU A 22 10.28 -46.93 -57.97
CA LEU A 22 10.63 -46.82 -56.54
C LEU A 22 11.04 -45.37 -56.19
N PHE A 23 11.74 -44.67 -57.07
CA PHE A 23 12.12 -43.26 -56.86
C PHE A 23 10.90 -42.34 -56.95
N LEU A 24 9.92 -42.64 -57.83
CA LEU A 24 8.62 -41.98 -57.85
C LEU A 24 7.75 -42.36 -56.65
N PHE A 25 7.75 -43.61 -56.18
CA PHE A 25 7.01 -44.01 -54.97
C PHE A 25 7.62 -43.46 -53.68
N LEU A 26 8.95 -43.31 -53.61
CA LEU A 26 9.66 -42.68 -52.49
C LEU A 26 9.58 -41.15 -52.50
N THR A 27 9.34 -40.52 -53.66
CA THR A 27 9.10 -39.07 -53.76
C THR A 27 7.63 -38.68 -53.63
N THR A 28 6.68 -39.61 -53.78
CA THR A 28 5.25 -39.37 -53.51
C THR A 28 4.82 -39.67 -52.07
N PHE A 29 5.70 -40.19 -51.20
CA PHE A 29 5.43 -40.38 -49.77
C PHE A 29 6.09 -39.35 -48.84
N THR A 30 6.73 -38.32 -49.40
CA THR A 30 6.89 -37.06 -48.68
C THR A 30 5.62 -36.25 -48.89
N PHE A 31 4.53 -36.63 -48.23
CA PHE A 31 3.61 -35.58 -47.79
C PHE A 31 4.49 -34.61 -47.00
N PRO A 32 4.58 -33.32 -47.37
CA PRO A 32 4.86 -32.36 -46.33
C PRO A 32 3.71 -32.60 -45.34
N LYS A 33 4.01 -33.22 -44.20
CA LYS A 33 3.34 -32.76 -43.00
C LYS A 33 3.64 -31.27 -43.04
N ASN A 34 2.68 -30.49 -43.52
CA ASN A 34 2.58 -29.09 -43.16
C ASN A 34 2.52 -29.16 -41.64
N PHE A 35 3.69 -29.19 -41.01
CA PHE A 35 3.86 -28.74 -39.66
C PHE A 35 3.39 -27.30 -39.77
N TYR A 36 2.12 -27.10 -39.43
CA TYR A 36 1.63 -25.78 -39.12
C TYR A 36 2.63 -25.24 -38.11
N ALA A 37 3.29 -24.16 -38.49
CA ALA A 37 4.08 -23.39 -37.57
C ALA A 37 3.10 -22.94 -36.49
N GLN A 38 3.05 -23.66 -35.38
CA GLN A 38 2.76 -23.04 -34.10
C GLN A 38 3.72 -21.86 -34.06
N SER A 39 3.21 -20.64 -34.03
CA SER A 39 4.11 -19.50 -33.93
C SER A 39 4.91 -19.74 -32.66
N SER A 40 6.23 -19.85 -32.79
CA SER A 40 7.16 -19.64 -31.69
C SER A 40 7.19 -18.13 -31.39
N SER A 41 6.01 -17.52 -31.26
CA SER A 41 5.83 -16.16 -30.83
C SER A 41 5.87 -16.20 -29.32
N SER A 42 6.77 -15.40 -28.75
CA SER A 42 6.94 -15.08 -27.34
C SER A 42 5.70 -14.39 -26.79
N GLN A 43 4.55 -15.06 -26.80
CA GLN A 43 3.31 -14.53 -26.27
C GLN A 43 3.10 -15.16 -24.90
N ILE A 44 2.87 -14.32 -23.90
CA ILE A 44 2.61 -14.74 -22.54
C ILE A 44 1.10 -14.86 -22.40
N VAL A 45 0.63 -16.05 -22.04
CA VAL A 45 -0.76 -16.27 -21.65
C VAL A 45 -0.82 -16.37 -20.13
N GLU A 46 -1.31 -15.31 -19.50
CA GLU A 46 -1.62 -15.33 -18.07
C GLU A 46 -3.08 -15.77 -17.89
N SER A 47 -3.36 -16.57 -16.87
CA SER A 47 -4.72 -17.06 -16.60
C SER A 47 -5.29 -16.50 -15.31
N ILE A 48 -6.53 -16.04 -15.37
CA ILE A 48 -7.27 -15.44 -14.26
C ILE A 48 -8.55 -16.24 -14.08
N SER A 49 -8.75 -16.79 -12.88
CA SER A 49 -9.84 -17.69 -12.54
C SER A 49 -10.47 -17.32 -11.20
N VAL A 50 -11.37 -18.16 -10.69
CA VAL A 50 -11.90 -18.05 -9.32
C VAL A 50 -10.82 -17.99 -8.23
N VAL A 51 -9.63 -18.55 -8.47
CA VAL A 51 -8.51 -18.49 -7.54
C VAL A 51 -8.01 -17.05 -7.34
N GLN A 52 -8.09 -16.23 -8.39
CA GLN A 52 -7.70 -14.83 -8.38
C GLN A 52 -8.87 -13.89 -8.01
N GLY A 53 -10.05 -14.42 -7.67
CA GLY A 53 -11.20 -13.64 -7.22
C GLY A 53 -12.32 -13.44 -8.25
N LEU A 54 -12.21 -14.01 -9.46
CA LEU A 54 -13.33 -14.02 -10.42
C LEU A 54 -14.53 -14.78 -9.83
N SER A 55 -15.76 -14.29 -10.02
CA SER A 55 -16.95 -14.97 -9.47
C SER A 55 -17.23 -16.36 -10.04
N HIS A 56 -16.93 -16.57 -11.33
CA HIS A 56 -17.17 -17.84 -12.02
C HIS A 56 -16.25 -18.00 -13.23
N ASN A 57 -15.85 -19.23 -13.56
CA ASN A 57 -14.87 -19.51 -14.62
C ASN A 57 -15.43 -19.51 -16.05
N THR A 58 -16.72 -19.23 -16.24
CA THR A 58 -17.31 -19.09 -17.58
C THR A 58 -17.57 -17.62 -17.83
N VAL A 59 -16.89 -17.06 -18.83
CA VAL A 59 -16.97 -15.63 -19.17
C VAL A 59 -17.64 -15.46 -20.53
N HIS A 60 -18.79 -14.81 -20.56
CA HIS A 60 -19.60 -14.66 -21.77
C HIS A 60 -19.28 -13.40 -22.57
N SER A 61 -18.90 -12.32 -21.89
CA SER A 61 -18.63 -11.02 -22.50
C SER A 61 -17.65 -10.24 -21.64
N ILE A 62 -16.84 -9.40 -22.28
CA ILE A 62 -15.80 -8.57 -21.67
C ILE A 62 -15.94 -7.17 -22.26
N LEU A 63 -15.81 -6.14 -21.43
CA LEU A 63 -15.68 -4.75 -21.88
C LEU A 63 -14.66 -3.99 -21.04
N GLN A 64 -14.23 -2.83 -21.54
CA GLN A 64 -13.49 -1.84 -20.76
C GLN A 64 -14.30 -0.55 -20.70
N ASP A 65 -14.52 -0.03 -19.49
CA ASP A 65 -15.31 1.19 -19.31
C ASP A 65 -14.54 2.46 -19.65
N HIS A 66 -15.24 3.60 -19.62
CA HIS A 66 -14.64 4.89 -19.95
C HIS A 66 -13.50 5.31 -19.01
N LYS A 67 -13.52 4.86 -17.75
CA LYS A 67 -12.49 5.11 -16.72
C LYS A 67 -11.28 4.19 -16.82
N GLY A 68 -11.42 3.08 -17.54
CA GLY A 68 -10.37 2.10 -17.81
C GLY A 68 -10.54 0.76 -17.10
N PHE A 69 -11.56 0.58 -16.26
CA PHE A 69 -11.78 -0.71 -15.57
C PHE A 69 -12.31 -1.76 -16.54
N LEU A 70 -11.91 -3.00 -16.32
CA LEU A 70 -12.40 -4.14 -17.09
C LEU A 70 -13.63 -4.74 -16.41
N TRP A 71 -14.60 -5.16 -17.23
CA TRP A 71 -15.82 -5.80 -16.75
C TRP A 71 -16.02 -7.15 -17.43
N PHE A 72 -16.32 -8.17 -16.63
CA PHE A 72 -16.52 -9.54 -17.07
C PHE A 72 -17.92 -10.03 -16.70
N ALA A 73 -18.68 -10.45 -17.71
CA ALA A 73 -19.97 -11.11 -17.56
C ALA A 73 -19.77 -12.61 -17.33
N THR A 74 -20.25 -13.12 -16.20
CA THR A 74 -20.15 -14.54 -15.87
C THR A 74 -21.51 -15.14 -15.54
N GLU A 75 -21.53 -16.44 -15.26
CA GLU A 75 -22.74 -17.16 -14.86
C GLU A 75 -23.17 -16.89 -13.40
N ASP A 76 -22.28 -16.32 -12.57
CA ASP A 76 -22.56 -16.02 -11.15
C ASP A 76 -22.14 -14.61 -10.72
N GLY A 77 -22.47 -13.61 -11.55
CA GLY A 77 -22.34 -12.18 -11.23
C GLY A 77 -21.56 -11.36 -12.24
N LEU A 78 -21.66 -10.04 -12.11
CA LEU A 78 -20.88 -9.07 -12.88
C LEU A 78 -19.59 -8.77 -12.13
N ASN A 79 -18.45 -8.79 -12.82
CA ASN A 79 -17.15 -8.61 -12.18
C ASN A 79 -16.49 -7.38 -12.76
N LYS A 80 -16.19 -6.38 -11.93
CA LYS A 80 -15.34 -5.24 -12.28
C LYS A 80 -13.93 -5.52 -11.76
N TYR A 81 -12.92 -5.26 -12.58
CA TYR A 81 -11.52 -5.56 -12.29
C TYR A 81 -10.65 -4.32 -12.46
N ASP A 82 -9.81 -4.07 -11.46
CA ASP A 82 -8.89 -2.92 -11.41
C ASP A 82 -7.42 -3.27 -11.70
N GLY A 83 -7.13 -4.54 -12.01
CA GLY A 83 -5.77 -5.04 -12.22
C GLY A 83 -5.19 -5.80 -11.04
N TYR A 84 -5.85 -5.77 -9.89
CA TYR A 84 -5.45 -6.50 -8.68
C TYR A 84 -6.63 -7.26 -8.06
N GLU A 85 -7.80 -6.63 -7.96
CA GLU A 85 -8.97 -7.15 -7.26
C GLU A 85 -10.23 -7.13 -8.12
N PHE A 86 -11.14 -8.05 -7.82
CA PHE A 86 -12.44 -8.16 -8.44
C PHE A 86 -13.54 -7.63 -7.51
N PHE A 87 -14.29 -6.64 -7.98
CA PHE A 87 -15.54 -6.18 -7.37
C PHE A 87 -16.71 -6.93 -8.01
N ILE A 88 -17.37 -7.78 -7.22
CA ILE A 88 -18.44 -8.67 -7.71
C ILE A 88 -19.81 -8.09 -7.37
N TYR A 89 -20.63 -7.87 -8.39
CA TYR A 89 -22.04 -7.48 -8.26
C TYR A 89 -22.94 -8.69 -8.49
N ARG A 90 -23.84 -8.96 -7.53
CA ARG A 90 -24.80 -10.07 -7.55
C ARG A 90 -26.22 -9.55 -7.36
N ASN A 91 -27.18 -10.38 -7.73
CA ASN A 91 -28.57 -10.19 -7.41
C ASN A 91 -28.81 -10.33 -5.91
N ASN A 92 -29.49 -9.34 -5.35
CA ASN A 92 -30.05 -9.39 -4.02
C ASN A 92 -31.57 -9.21 -4.13
N PRO A 93 -32.38 -10.26 -3.89
CA PRO A 93 -33.84 -10.16 -3.98
C PRO A 93 -34.47 -9.11 -3.05
N ALA A 94 -33.77 -8.68 -1.99
CA ALA A 94 -34.23 -7.65 -1.08
C ALA A 94 -33.89 -6.21 -1.55
N ASP A 95 -32.96 -6.04 -2.50
CA ASP A 95 -32.55 -4.75 -3.05
C ASP A 95 -32.92 -4.64 -4.54
N SER A 96 -33.95 -3.86 -4.85
CA SER A 96 -34.42 -3.64 -6.23
C SER A 96 -33.44 -2.85 -7.12
N LEU A 97 -32.40 -2.26 -6.52
CA LEU A 97 -31.31 -1.54 -7.19
C LEU A 97 -30.05 -2.41 -7.35
N SER A 98 -30.11 -3.68 -6.92
CA SER A 98 -29.09 -4.67 -7.24
C SER A 98 -29.27 -5.23 -8.65
N LEU A 99 -28.27 -5.99 -9.12
CA LEU A 99 -28.33 -6.69 -10.41
C LEU A 99 -29.57 -7.60 -10.46
N SER A 100 -30.32 -7.63 -11.56
CA SER A 100 -31.59 -8.40 -11.59
C SER A 100 -31.45 -9.92 -11.71
N ASP A 101 -30.29 -10.43 -12.13
CA ASP A 101 -29.99 -11.86 -12.22
C ASP A 101 -28.46 -12.04 -12.30
N ASN A 102 -27.92 -13.09 -11.69
CA ASN A 102 -26.48 -13.34 -11.64
C ASN A 102 -25.93 -13.81 -12.99
N PHE A 103 -26.75 -14.49 -13.80
CA PHE A 103 -26.30 -15.05 -15.06
C PHE A 103 -26.34 -13.98 -16.16
N ILE A 104 -25.16 -13.55 -16.62
CA ILE A 104 -25.03 -12.45 -17.58
C ILE A 104 -24.49 -12.96 -18.92
N TRP A 105 -25.17 -12.62 -20.01
CA TRP A 105 -24.80 -13.04 -21.36
C TRP A 105 -23.96 -12.02 -22.12
N CYS A 106 -24.28 -10.74 -22.00
CA CYS A 106 -23.67 -9.71 -22.81
C CYS A 106 -23.54 -8.40 -22.05
N LEU A 107 -22.49 -7.66 -22.37
CA LEU A 107 -22.25 -6.31 -21.90
C LEU A 107 -22.08 -5.39 -23.10
N TYR A 108 -22.50 -4.14 -22.96
CA TYR A 108 -22.36 -3.13 -24.01
C TYR A 108 -22.11 -1.76 -23.40
N LEU A 109 -21.14 -1.01 -23.93
CA LEU A 109 -20.86 0.36 -23.56
C LEU A 109 -21.46 1.28 -24.63
N ASP A 110 -22.41 2.13 -24.25
CA ASP A 110 -23.02 3.08 -25.18
C ASP A 110 -22.17 4.34 -25.38
N SER A 111 -22.57 5.15 -26.36
CA SER A 111 -21.95 6.44 -26.72
C SER A 111 -22.00 7.50 -25.61
N GLN A 112 -22.82 7.28 -24.57
CA GLN A 112 -22.94 8.12 -23.38
C GLN A 112 -22.15 7.54 -22.20
N ASN A 113 -21.23 6.61 -22.47
CA ASN A 113 -20.38 5.92 -21.52
C ASN A 113 -21.16 5.14 -20.45
N GLN A 114 -22.37 4.67 -20.75
CA GLN A 114 -23.17 3.85 -19.84
C GLN A 114 -23.00 2.36 -20.16
N ILE A 115 -22.90 1.53 -19.12
CA ILE A 115 -22.84 0.08 -19.27
C ILE A 115 -24.24 -0.50 -19.22
N TRP A 116 -24.58 -1.24 -20.27
CA TRP A 116 -25.78 -2.05 -20.39
C TRP A 116 -25.43 -3.52 -20.20
N ILE A 117 -26.22 -4.22 -19.41
CA ILE A 117 -26.00 -5.61 -18.99
C ILE A 117 -27.22 -6.46 -19.35
N GLY A 118 -27.01 -7.43 -20.24
CA GLY A 118 -28.03 -8.39 -20.63
C GLY A 118 -27.97 -9.65 -19.78
N THR A 119 -29.02 -9.92 -19.02
CA THR A 119 -29.09 -11.09 -18.12
C THR A 119 -29.93 -12.23 -18.72
N ASN A 120 -29.82 -13.42 -18.13
CA ASN A 120 -30.50 -14.61 -18.60
C ASN A 120 -32.01 -14.61 -18.32
N ASN A 121 -32.47 -14.10 -17.18
CA ASN A 121 -33.90 -14.02 -16.83
C ASN A 121 -34.30 -12.74 -16.08
N GLY A 122 -33.35 -11.85 -15.79
CA GLY A 122 -33.60 -10.58 -15.07
C GLY A 122 -33.99 -9.40 -15.96
N GLY A 123 -33.78 -9.51 -17.27
CA GLY A 123 -33.95 -8.44 -18.24
C GLY A 123 -32.66 -7.67 -18.51
N LEU A 124 -32.83 -6.42 -18.96
CA LEU A 124 -31.75 -5.51 -19.27
C LEU A 124 -31.46 -4.64 -18.05
N ASN A 125 -30.19 -4.48 -17.68
CA ASN A 125 -29.79 -3.63 -16.55
C ASN A 125 -28.88 -2.52 -17.08
N LYS A 126 -28.92 -1.37 -16.43
CA LYS A 126 -28.03 -0.25 -16.71
C LYS A 126 -27.26 0.11 -15.43
N TYR A 127 -25.94 0.16 -15.50
CA TYR A 127 -25.11 0.52 -14.36
C TYR A 127 -25.04 2.04 -14.18
N ASN A 128 -25.25 2.50 -12.95
CA ASN A 128 -25.08 3.90 -12.57
C ASN A 128 -23.76 4.09 -11.83
N TYR A 129 -22.85 4.86 -12.42
CA TYR A 129 -21.51 5.11 -11.85
C TYR A 129 -21.54 5.91 -10.54
N GLU A 130 -22.50 6.85 -10.39
CA GLU A 130 -22.58 7.70 -9.20
C GLU A 130 -23.01 6.92 -7.97
N THR A 131 -23.94 5.98 -8.12
CA THR A 131 -24.48 5.21 -6.99
C THR A 131 -23.90 3.80 -6.88
N GLY A 132 -23.25 3.29 -7.93
CA GLY A 132 -22.81 1.90 -8.03
C GLY A 132 -23.96 0.89 -8.10
N LYS A 133 -25.17 1.34 -8.45
CA LYS A 133 -26.41 0.54 -8.50
C LYS A 133 -26.90 0.31 -9.94
N PHE A 134 -27.98 -0.47 -10.09
CA PHE A 134 -28.53 -0.88 -11.37
C PHE A 134 -29.97 -0.43 -11.59
N ASP A 135 -30.22 0.20 -12.73
CA ASP A 135 -31.57 0.44 -13.24
C ASP A 135 -32.02 -0.77 -14.07
N VAL A 136 -33.09 -1.42 -13.61
CA VAL A 136 -33.61 -2.66 -14.23
C VAL A 136 -34.72 -2.37 -15.23
N PHE A 137 -34.64 -2.94 -16.43
CA PHE A 137 -35.64 -2.95 -17.49
C PHE A 137 -36.07 -4.40 -17.75
N SER A 138 -37.23 -4.77 -17.20
CA SER A 138 -37.82 -6.11 -17.33
C SER A 138 -39.26 -6.07 -17.82
N THR A 139 -39.83 -7.22 -18.16
CA THR A 139 -41.22 -7.35 -18.65
C THR A 139 -42.28 -6.90 -17.65
N SER A 140 -41.94 -6.76 -16.37
CA SER A 140 -42.87 -6.25 -15.33
C SER A 140 -42.97 -4.72 -15.31
N ARG A 141 -42.11 -4.02 -16.07
CA ARG A 141 -42.09 -2.56 -16.17
C ARG A 141 -42.68 -2.09 -17.50
N THR A 142 -43.27 -0.89 -17.52
CA THR A 142 -43.78 -0.27 -18.75
C THR A 142 -42.64 0.34 -19.57
N ASN A 143 -42.80 0.44 -20.90
CA ASN A 143 -41.76 0.91 -21.83
C ASN A 143 -40.41 0.20 -21.65
N SER A 144 -40.47 -1.12 -21.56
CA SER A 144 -39.34 -1.99 -21.25
C SER A 144 -39.18 -3.09 -22.31
N VAL A 145 -38.21 -4.00 -22.11
CA VAL A 145 -38.02 -5.20 -22.94
C VAL A 145 -39.24 -6.13 -22.87
N ASN A 146 -39.51 -6.84 -23.96
CA ASN A 146 -40.64 -7.78 -24.07
C ASN A 146 -40.32 -9.24 -23.65
N SER A 147 -39.06 -9.52 -23.33
CA SER A 147 -38.54 -10.78 -22.80
C SER A 147 -37.37 -10.47 -21.88
N ASN A 148 -37.20 -11.25 -20.80
CA ASN A 148 -36.16 -11.01 -19.81
C ASN A 148 -34.83 -11.72 -20.10
N SER A 149 -34.80 -12.61 -21.09
CA SER A 149 -33.55 -13.25 -21.53
C SER A 149 -32.91 -12.43 -22.64
N ILE A 150 -31.89 -11.65 -22.28
CA ILE A 150 -31.21 -10.72 -23.18
C ILE A 150 -29.94 -11.40 -23.70
N ARG A 151 -29.77 -11.42 -25.02
CA ARG A 151 -28.68 -12.15 -25.70
C ARG A 151 -27.72 -11.23 -26.45
N ALA A 152 -28.20 -10.08 -26.92
CA ALA A 152 -27.39 -9.10 -27.63
C ALA A 152 -27.87 -7.68 -27.33
N ILE A 153 -26.94 -6.74 -27.27
CA ILE A 153 -27.20 -5.31 -27.09
C ILE A 153 -26.31 -4.56 -28.09
N PHE A 154 -26.87 -3.57 -28.77
CA PHE A 154 -26.15 -2.75 -29.76
C PHE A 154 -26.78 -1.36 -29.86
N GLU A 155 -25.98 -0.30 -29.92
CA GLU A 155 -26.44 1.06 -30.21
C GLU A 155 -26.17 1.39 -31.68
N ASP A 156 -27.21 1.86 -32.40
CA ASP A 156 -27.04 2.33 -33.79
C ASP A 156 -26.44 3.73 -33.86
N SER A 157 -25.96 4.13 -35.03
CA SER A 157 -25.38 5.44 -35.34
C SER A 157 -26.30 6.63 -35.02
N LYS A 158 -27.61 6.40 -34.85
CA LYS A 158 -28.63 7.39 -34.47
C LYS A 158 -28.88 7.42 -32.95
N GLY A 159 -28.18 6.59 -32.19
CA GLY A 159 -28.27 6.46 -30.74
C GLY A 159 -29.46 5.62 -30.24
N ASN A 160 -30.12 4.84 -31.11
CA ASN A 160 -31.16 3.91 -30.65
C ASN A 160 -30.54 2.63 -30.15
N LEU A 161 -31.06 2.11 -29.03
CA LEU A 161 -30.59 0.86 -28.46
C LEU A 161 -31.40 -0.31 -29.01
N TRP A 162 -30.73 -1.25 -29.64
CA TRP A 162 -31.26 -2.50 -30.15
C TRP A 162 -30.93 -3.64 -29.19
N VAL A 163 -31.96 -4.39 -28.78
CA VAL A 163 -31.83 -5.44 -27.76
C VAL A 163 -32.44 -6.73 -28.30
N GLY A 164 -31.56 -7.71 -28.54
CA GLY A 164 -31.91 -9.05 -28.97
C GLY A 164 -32.22 -9.94 -27.76
N THR A 165 -33.29 -10.73 -27.87
CA THR A 165 -33.75 -11.58 -26.77
C THR A 165 -33.83 -13.05 -27.18
N GLU A 166 -33.85 -13.92 -26.18
CA GLU A 166 -34.25 -15.31 -26.37
C GLU A 166 -35.78 -15.37 -26.41
N SER A 167 -36.32 -15.86 -27.52
CA SER A 167 -37.76 -16.04 -27.78
C SER A 167 -38.64 -14.79 -27.87
N GLY A 168 -38.16 -13.61 -27.46
CA GLY A 168 -38.91 -12.35 -27.53
C GLY A 168 -38.72 -11.56 -28.84
N GLY A 169 -37.76 -11.95 -29.68
CA GLY A 169 -37.39 -11.21 -30.88
C GLY A 169 -36.48 -10.02 -30.59
N LEU A 170 -36.66 -8.95 -31.35
CA LEU A 170 -35.84 -7.75 -31.32
C LEU A 170 -36.61 -6.57 -30.72
N ASN A 171 -35.99 -5.86 -29.79
CA ASN A 171 -36.51 -4.66 -29.16
C ASN A 171 -35.70 -3.46 -29.64
N LYS A 172 -36.35 -2.33 -29.94
CA LYS A 172 -35.71 -1.07 -30.30
C LYS A 172 -36.17 0.03 -29.34
N PHE A 173 -35.25 0.58 -28.57
CA PHE A 173 -35.46 1.75 -27.72
C PHE A 173 -35.11 3.01 -28.52
N GLU A 174 -36.11 3.82 -28.83
CA GLU A 174 -35.90 5.05 -29.59
C GLU A 174 -35.45 6.19 -28.66
N LYS A 175 -34.26 6.75 -28.92
CA LYS A 175 -33.68 7.81 -28.08
C LYS A 175 -34.55 9.05 -27.99
N GLN A 176 -35.18 9.44 -29.10
CA GLN A 176 -35.93 10.70 -29.20
C GLN A 176 -37.32 10.62 -28.55
N SER A 177 -37.99 9.48 -28.66
CA SER A 177 -39.38 9.31 -28.22
C SER A 177 -39.51 8.58 -26.89
N GLY A 178 -38.46 7.87 -26.46
CA GLY A 178 -38.51 6.96 -25.31
C GLY A 178 -39.41 5.74 -25.53
N LEU A 179 -39.93 5.55 -26.76
CA LEU A 179 -40.81 4.44 -27.11
C LEU A 179 -39.99 3.19 -27.40
N VAL A 180 -40.52 2.04 -26.97
CA VAL A 180 -39.95 0.73 -27.29
C VAL A 180 -40.79 0.07 -28.38
N LYS A 181 -40.14 -0.25 -29.50
CA LYS A 181 -40.74 -1.02 -30.60
C LYS A 181 -40.30 -2.47 -30.52
N TYR A 182 -41.23 -3.39 -30.81
CA TYR A 182 -40.99 -4.82 -30.75
C TYR A 182 -41.15 -5.44 -32.13
N TYR A 183 -40.14 -6.17 -32.59
CA TYR A 183 -40.18 -6.97 -33.80
C TYR A 183 -40.16 -8.44 -33.41
N LYS A 184 -41.29 -9.12 -33.59
CA LYS A 184 -41.42 -10.57 -33.42
C LYS A 184 -41.60 -11.23 -34.77
N HIS A 185 -41.06 -12.44 -34.88
CA HIS A 185 -41.27 -13.30 -36.04
C HIS A 185 -42.77 -13.54 -36.24
N ASN A 186 -43.23 -13.16 -37.42
CA ASN A 186 -44.56 -13.44 -37.91
C ASN A 186 -44.43 -13.91 -39.37
N PRO A 187 -44.69 -15.19 -39.68
CA PRO A 187 -44.53 -15.71 -41.04
C PRO A 187 -45.49 -15.07 -42.07
N ALA A 188 -46.53 -14.37 -41.62
CA ALA A 188 -47.48 -13.68 -42.50
C ALA A 188 -47.08 -12.23 -42.84
N LEU A 189 -46.05 -11.67 -42.20
CA LEU A 189 -45.60 -10.28 -42.36
C LEU A 189 -44.10 -10.20 -42.65
N ASN A 190 -43.64 -9.11 -43.24
CA ASN A 190 -42.21 -8.83 -43.35
C ASN A 190 -41.66 -8.51 -41.94
N SER A 191 -41.03 -9.51 -41.31
CA SER A 191 -40.57 -9.50 -39.92
C SER A 191 -39.34 -10.41 -39.79
N ILE A 192 -38.60 -10.31 -38.68
CA ILE A 192 -37.42 -11.14 -38.41
C ILE A 192 -37.65 -12.65 -38.64
N SER A 193 -36.63 -13.38 -39.09
CA SER A 193 -36.73 -14.81 -39.46
C SER A 193 -36.88 -15.76 -38.26
N ASN A 194 -36.50 -15.33 -37.05
CA ASN A 194 -36.65 -16.08 -35.81
C ASN A 194 -36.68 -15.12 -34.61
N ASN A 195 -37.29 -15.56 -33.50
CA ASN A 195 -37.34 -14.78 -32.26
C ASN A 195 -36.10 -14.92 -31.36
N ASN A 196 -35.20 -15.87 -31.62
CA ASN A 196 -33.93 -15.99 -30.90
C ASN A 196 -32.87 -15.16 -31.62
N VAL A 197 -32.62 -13.96 -31.10
CA VAL A 197 -31.65 -13.01 -31.68
C VAL A 197 -30.35 -13.13 -30.90
N LYS A 198 -29.24 -13.46 -31.58
CA LYS A 198 -27.94 -13.73 -30.95
C LYS A 198 -26.90 -12.64 -31.16
N ALA A 199 -26.96 -11.91 -32.27
CA ALA A 199 -26.00 -10.88 -32.62
C ALA A 199 -26.67 -9.76 -33.41
N ILE A 200 -26.17 -8.54 -33.25
CA ILE A 200 -26.66 -7.34 -33.91
C ILE A 200 -25.45 -6.49 -34.29
N THR A 201 -25.43 -5.95 -35.51
CA THR A 201 -24.43 -4.96 -35.96
C THR A 201 -25.07 -4.00 -36.98
N GLU A 202 -24.38 -2.92 -37.32
CA GLU A 202 -24.83 -1.93 -38.30
C GLU A 202 -23.80 -1.81 -39.41
N ASP A 203 -24.28 -1.67 -40.66
CA ASP A 203 -23.40 -1.37 -41.79
C ASP A 203 -23.17 0.13 -42.00
N SER A 204 -22.22 0.47 -42.87
CA SER A 204 -21.88 1.86 -43.17
C SER A 204 -23.02 2.66 -43.85
N SER A 205 -24.09 1.99 -44.30
CA SER A 205 -25.29 2.64 -44.85
C SER A 205 -26.40 2.82 -43.80
N GLY A 206 -26.19 2.34 -42.57
CA GLY A 206 -27.15 2.41 -41.48
C GLY A 206 -28.15 1.26 -41.43
N ASN A 207 -27.97 0.19 -42.23
CA ASN A 207 -28.82 -0.99 -42.11
C ASN A 207 -28.40 -1.84 -40.91
N ILE A 208 -29.38 -2.43 -40.24
CA ILE A 208 -29.15 -3.22 -39.04
C ILE A 208 -29.15 -4.71 -39.40
N TRP A 209 -28.00 -5.36 -39.21
CA TRP A 209 -27.80 -6.78 -39.46
C TRP A 209 -28.04 -7.57 -38.18
N ILE A 210 -28.88 -8.60 -38.26
CA ILE A 210 -29.40 -9.33 -37.10
C ILE A 210 -29.21 -10.84 -37.33
N GLY A 211 -28.36 -11.45 -36.50
CA GLY A 211 -28.10 -12.88 -36.47
C GLY A 211 -29.13 -13.60 -35.61
N THR A 212 -29.73 -14.66 -36.14
CA THR A 212 -30.72 -15.47 -35.43
C THR A 212 -30.42 -16.96 -35.51
N ASP A 213 -31.15 -17.76 -34.75
CA ASP A 213 -31.08 -19.23 -34.87
C ASP A 213 -31.60 -19.78 -36.21
N ASN A 214 -32.26 -18.93 -37.02
CA ASN A 214 -32.75 -19.33 -38.34
C ASN A 214 -32.49 -18.25 -39.39
N GLY A 215 -31.21 -18.00 -39.67
CA GLY A 215 -30.73 -17.14 -40.74
C GLY A 215 -30.28 -15.76 -40.28
N LEU A 216 -29.69 -15.03 -41.22
CA LEU A 216 -29.27 -13.65 -41.09
C LEU A 216 -30.37 -12.73 -41.63
N ASN A 217 -30.64 -11.64 -40.92
CA ASN A 217 -31.60 -10.63 -41.33
C ASN A 217 -30.88 -9.30 -41.54
N MET A 218 -31.33 -8.50 -42.51
CA MET A 218 -30.95 -7.11 -42.67
C MET A 218 -32.22 -6.26 -42.58
N TYR A 219 -32.25 -5.32 -41.65
CA TYR A 219 -33.33 -4.36 -41.48
C TYR A 219 -32.92 -3.03 -42.10
N ASP A 220 -33.70 -2.60 -43.09
CA ASP A 220 -33.57 -1.28 -43.70
C ASP A 220 -34.43 -0.27 -42.90
N PRO A 221 -33.83 0.74 -42.25
CA PRO A 221 -34.60 1.72 -41.47
C PRO A 221 -35.42 2.70 -42.32
N GLU A 222 -35.06 2.91 -43.59
CA GLU A 222 -35.77 3.80 -44.51
C GLU A 222 -37.04 3.12 -45.02
N GLU A 223 -36.91 1.90 -45.54
CA GLU A 223 -38.03 1.12 -46.06
C GLU A 223 -38.85 0.45 -44.95
N LYS A 224 -38.26 0.26 -43.77
CA LYS A 224 -38.81 -0.50 -42.63
C LYS A 224 -39.11 -1.96 -42.98
N LEU A 225 -38.28 -2.56 -43.84
CA LEU A 225 -38.41 -3.94 -44.31
C LEU A 225 -37.27 -4.80 -43.78
N PHE A 226 -37.55 -6.09 -43.59
CA PHE A 226 -36.53 -7.10 -43.33
C PHE A 226 -36.21 -7.89 -44.60
N TYR A 227 -34.93 -8.17 -44.78
CA TYR A 227 -34.39 -9.02 -45.84
C TYR A 227 -33.72 -10.24 -45.19
N HIS A 228 -34.02 -11.44 -45.69
CA HIS A 228 -33.58 -12.71 -45.10
C HIS A 228 -32.55 -13.42 -45.95
N TYR A 229 -31.48 -13.88 -45.31
CA TYR A 229 -30.45 -14.72 -45.90
C TYR A 229 -30.41 -16.05 -45.15
N PHE A 230 -30.68 -17.13 -45.86
CA PHE A 230 -30.69 -18.49 -45.33
C PHE A 230 -29.49 -19.30 -45.83
N SER A 231 -29.24 -20.42 -45.16
CA SER A 231 -28.35 -21.46 -45.64
C SER A 231 -28.89 -21.99 -46.97
N SER A 232 -28.01 -21.98 -47.96
CA SER A 232 -28.27 -22.64 -49.23
C SER A 232 -27.06 -23.49 -49.55
N GLY A 233 -27.27 -24.69 -50.09
CA GLY A 233 -26.19 -25.53 -50.63
C GLY A 233 -25.45 -24.88 -51.81
N SER A 234 -25.84 -23.67 -52.22
CA SER A 234 -25.20 -22.88 -53.25
C SER A 234 -24.04 -22.03 -52.70
N ARG A 235 -23.21 -21.49 -53.60
CA ARG A 235 -22.14 -20.54 -53.24
C ARG A 235 -22.67 -19.17 -52.76
N ASN A 236 -23.96 -18.89 -52.93
CA ASN A 236 -24.55 -17.56 -52.71
C ASN A 236 -25.40 -17.44 -51.44
N GLY A 237 -25.38 -18.43 -50.53
CA GLY A 237 -26.05 -18.33 -49.23
C GLY A 237 -25.17 -18.80 -48.10
N LEU A 238 -25.67 -18.67 -46.87
CA LEU A 238 -24.94 -19.02 -45.65
C LEU A 238 -24.53 -20.50 -45.65
N SER A 239 -23.49 -20.84 -44.90
CA SER A 239 -23.14 -22.23 -44.61
C SER A 239 -24.11 -22.87 -43.61
N SER A 240 -24.56 -22.13 -42.60
CA SER A 240 -25.50 -22.57 -41.57
C SER A 240 -26.51 -21.48 -41.25
N ASN A 241 -27.69 -21.88 -40.79
CA ASN A 241 -28.76 -20.98 -40.36
C ASN A 241 -28.55 -20.45 -38.94
N TYR A 242 -27.69 -21.06 -38.14
CA TYR A 242 -27.45 -20.65 -36.77
C TYR A 242 -26.35 -19.59 -36.73
N VAL A 243 -26.74 -18.31 -36.71
CA VAL A 243 -25.80 -17.17 -36.68
C VAL A 243 -25.56 -16.75 -35.24
N TRP A 244 -24.32 -16.86 -34.78
CA TRP A 244 -23.94 -16.58 -33.38
C TRP A 244 -23.24 -15.24 -33.18
N SER A 245 -22.43 -14.82 -34.15
CA SER A 245 -21.67 -13.58 -34.06
C SER A 245 -21.64 -12.85 -35.40
N LEU A 246 -21.61 -11.52 -35.33
CA LEU A 246 -21.56 -10.63 -36.48
C LEU A 246 -20.53 -9.54 -36.22
N LEU A 247 -19.77 -9.20 -37.25
CA LEU A 247 -18.83 -8.09 -37.25
C LEU A 247 -18.87 -7.40 -38.60
N TRP A 248 -19.17 -6.11 -38.60
CA TRP A 248 -18.95 -5.25 -39.77
C TRP A 248 -17.54 -4.68 -39.67
N ASP A 249 -16.67 -5.03 -40.62
CA ASP A 249 -15.26 -4.63 -40.57
C ASP A 249 -14.98 -3.27 -41.22
N SER A 250 -13.76 -2.76 -41.00
CA SER A 250 -13.28 -1.49 -41.58
C SER A 250 -13.24 -1.48 -43.13
N MET A 251 -13.22 -2.66 -43.75
CA MET A 251 -13.20 -2.85 -45.21
C MET A 251 -14.60 -2.98 -45.82
N ASN A 252 -15.67 -2.69 -45.06
CA ASN A 252 -17.08 -2.83 -45.47
C ASN A 252 -17.49 -4.27 -45.84
N ARG A 253 -16.97 -5.25 -45.11
CA ARG A 253 -17.36 -6.65 -45.22
C ARG A 253 -18.06 -7.09 -43.94
N LEU A 254 -19.13 -7.86 -44.11
CA LEU A 254 -19.82 -8.48 -42.97
C LEU A 254 -19.27 -9.88 -42.72
N TRP A 255 -18.64 -10.05 -41.57
CA TRP A 255 -18.18 -11.33 -41.05
C TRP A 255 -19.28 -11.98 -40.21
N ILE A 256 -19.55 -13.25 -40.50
CA ILE A 256 -20.69 -13.98 -39.96
C ILE A 256 -20.16 -15.28 -39.38
N GLY A 257 -20.15 -15.36 -38.06
CA GLY A 257 -19.83 -16.58 -37.31
C GLY A 257 -21.07 -17.45 -37.19
N THR A 258 -20.95 -18.71 -37.60
CA THR A 258 -22.06 -19.66 -37.55
C THR A 258 -21.74 -20.85 -36.66
N ASN A 259 -22.79 -21.49 -36.14
CA ASN A 259 -22.66 -22.81 -35.52
C ASN A 259 -22.63 -23.88 -36.62
N GLU A 260 -21.65 -24.79 -36.53
CA GLU A 260 -21.36 -25.89 -37.47
C GLU A 260 -20.93 -25.48 -38.89
N GLY A 261 -21.08 -24.21 -39.28
CA GLY A 261 -20.84 -23.72 -40.64
C GLY A 261 -19.56 -22.90 -40.85
N GLY A 262 -18.77 -22.65 -39.80
CA GLY A 262 -17.59 -21.80 -39.86
C GLY A 262 -17.93 -20.33 -40.08
N ILE A 263 -17.11 -19.64 -40.87
CA ILE A 263 -17.26 -18.21 -41.17
C ILE A 263 -17.83 -18.01 -42.57
N ASN A 264 -18.78 -17.08 -42.68
CA ASN A 264 -19.20 -16.51 -43.95
C ASN A 264 -18.80 -15.03 -43.99
N ILE A 265 -18.28 -14.57 -45.12
CA ILE A 265 -17.92 -13.18 -45.37
C ILE A 265 -18.81 -12.70 -46.49
N PHE A 266 -19.60 -11.67 -46.21
CA PHE A 266 -20.50 -11.06 -47.17
C PHE A 266 -19.92 -9.76 -47.71
N GLU A 267 -19.70 -9.73 -49.02
CA GLU A 267 -19.09 -8.60 -49.74
C GLU A 267 -19.75 -8.47 -51.12
N GLY A 268 -20.23 -7.28 -51.49
CA GLY A 268 -20.75 -7.00 -52.83
C GLY A 268 -21.84 -7.98 -53.31
N SER A 269 -22.73 -8.41 -52.40
CA SER A 269 -23.78 -9.42 -52.62
C SER A 269 -23.32 -10.88 -52.79
N LYS A 270 -22.08 -11.22 -52.45
CA LYS A 270 -21.54 -12.59 -52.50
C LYS A 270 -21.11 -13.08 -51.12
N PHE A 271 -21.23 -14.38 -50.90
CA PHE A 271 -20.74 -15.06 -49.69
C PHE A 271 -19.44 -15.82 -49.99
N ARG A 272 -18.37 -15.50 -49.25
CA ARG A 272 -17.13 -16.28 -49.19
C ARG A 272 -17.12 -17.10 -47.91
N LYS A 273 -16.77 -18.38 -47.98
CA LYS A 273 -16.85 -19.32 -46.85
C LYS A 273 -15.45 -19.75 -46.39
N ILE A 274 -15.20 -19.71 -45.09
CA ILE A 274 -13.99 -20.22 -44.44
C ILE A 274 -14.40 -21.33 -43.47
N THR A 275 -13.77 -22.50 -43.59
CA THR A 275 -14.10 -23.71 -42.84
C THR A 275 -12.85 -24.29 -42.16
N ASN A 276 -12.99 -25.38 -41.41
CA ASN A 276 -11.87 -26.10 -40.78
C ASN A 276 -11.11 -27.03 -41.74
N ASP A 277 -11.14 -26.74 -43.04
CA ASP A 277 -10.50 -27.55 -44.07
C ASP A 277 -8.98 -27.35 -44.02
N THR A 278 -8.29 -28.23 -43.30
CA THR A 278 -6.83 -28.20 -43.06
C THR A 278 -5.98 -28.38 -44.32
N SER A 279 -6.58 -28.53 -45.50
CA SER A 279 -5.86 -28.41 -46.77
C SER A 279 -5.61 -26.95 -47.17
N LYS A 280 -6.36 -25.99 -46.60
CA LYS A 280 -6.28 -24.56 -46.91
C LYS A 280 -5.50 -23.80 -45.84
N LYS A 281 -4.79 -22.75 -46.26
CA LYS A 281 -4.00 -21.89 -45.37
C LYS A 281 -4.85 -21.03 -44.42
N ASN A 282 -6.11 -20.78 -44.78
CA ASN A 282 -7.07 -19.99 -44.01
C ASN A 282 -8.00 -20.85 -43.13
N ALA A 283 -7.66 -22.12 -42.90
CA ALA A 283 -8.51 -23.01 -42.12
C ALA A 283 -8.67 -22.53 -40.67
N ILE A 284 -9.89 -22.54 -40.15
CA ILE A 284 -10.13 -22.25 -38.72
C ILE A 284 -10.02 -23.54 -37.88
N PRO A 285 -9.65 -23.46 -36.59
CA PRO A 285 -9.46 -24.65 -35.75
C PRO A 285 -10.76 -25.44 -35.51
N ASN A 286 -11.90 -24.76 -35.50
CA ASN A 286 -13.23 -25.36 -35.34
C ASN A 286 -14.28 -24.56 -36.12
N GLN A 287 -15.37 -25.21 -36.54
CA GLN A 287 -16.46 -24.59 -37.30
C GLN A 287 -17.49 -23.85 -36.43
N ASN A 288 -17.48 -24.06 -35.12
CA ASN A 288 -18.38 -23.36 -34.19
C ASN A 288 -17.71 -22.05 -33.78
N VAL A 289 -18.15 -20.95 -34.40
CA VAL A 289 -17.58 -19.61 -34.19
C VAL A 289 -18.41 -18.86 -33.16
N THR A 290 -17.81 -18.52 -32.02
CA THR A 290 -18.49 -17.92 -30.87
C THR A 290 -18.42 -16.40 -30.87
N SER A 291 -17.29 -15.83 -31.29
CA SER A 291 -17.07 -14.37 -31.34
C SER A 291 -16.03 -14.02 -32.41
N ILE A 292 -16.12 -12.80 -32.94
CA ILE A 292 -15.24 -12.26 -33.98
C ILE A 292 -14.88 -10.82 -33.59
N LEU A 293 -13.60 -10.47 -33.71
CA LEU A 293 -13.07 -9.14 -33.38
C LEU A 293 -12.08 -8.71 -34.47
N GLU A 294 -12.15 -7.45 -34.90
CA GLU A 294 -11.13 -6.82 -35.75
C GLU A 294 -10.09 -6.13 -34.85
N ASP A 295 -8.80 -6.36 -35.10
CA ASP A 295 -7.72 -5.64 -34.41
C ASP A 295 -7.36 -4.32 -35.11
N ALA A 296 -6.54 -3.49 -34.45
CA ALA A 296 -6.13 -2.19 -34.97
C ALA A 296 -5.33 -2.27 -36.30
N GLU A 297 -4.79 -3.44 -36.66
CA GLU A 297 -4.08 -3.67 -37.93
C GLU A 297 -5.03 -4.14 -39.04
N GLY A 298 -6.31 -4.37 -38.73
CA GLY A 298 -7.32 -4.90 -39.66
C GLY A 298 -7.30 -6.42 -39.80
N ASN A 299 -6.56 -7.15 -38.94
CA ASN A 299 -6.67 -8.61 -38.87
C ASN A 299 -7.89 -9.02 -38.07
N ILE A 300 -8.37 -10.24 -38.32
CA ILE A 300 -9.59 -10.74 -37.69
C ILE A 300 -9.28 -11.86 -36.71
N TRP A 301 -9.60 -11.63 -35.44
CA TRP A 301 -9.56 -12.63 -34.40
C TRP A 301 -10.88 -13.42 -34.36
N ILE A 302 -10.76 -14.73 -34.31
CA ILE A 302 -11.86 -15.68 -34.43
C ILE A 302 -11.81 -16.61 -33.22
N SER A 303 -12.80 -16.45 -32.35
CA SER A 303 -13.01 -17.36 -31.22
C SER A 303 -13.84 -18.56 -31.65
N THR A 304 -13.38 -19.76 -31.29
CA THR A 304 -14.08 -21.00 -31.61
C THR A 304 -14.17 -21.94 -30.41
N GLU A 305 -15.02 -22.95 -30.52
CA GLU A 305 -15.09 -24.06 -29.55
C GLU A 305 -13.90 -25.05 -29.63
N GLY A 306 -12.89 -24.77 -30.46
CA GLY A 306 -11.68 -25.61 -30.56
C GLY A 306 -10.37 -24.83 -30.59
N GLY A 307 -10.38 -23.57 -30.17
CA GLY A 307 -9.19 -22.71 -30.09
C GLY A 307 -9.43 -21.30 -30.63
N LEU A 308 -8.39 -20.47 -30.56
CA LEU A 308 -8.38 -19.13 -31.11
C LEU A 308 -7.68 -19.13 -32.46
N ALA A 309 -8.17 -18.33 -33.41
CA ALA A 309 -7.45 -18.08 -34.65
C ALA A 309 -7.30 -16.58 -34.92
N LYS A 310 -6.10 -16.16 -35.34
CA LYS A 310 -5.86 -14.83 -35.95
C LYS A 310 -5.81 -15.01 -37.46
N TYR A 311 -6.77 -14.43 -38.18
CA TYR A 311 -6.83 -14.40 -39.63
C TYR A 311 -6.15 -13.14 -40.15
N ILE A 312 -5.00 -13.33 -40.80
CA ILE A 312 -4.24 -12.27 -41.45
C ILE A 312 -4.86 -12.02 -42.81
N VAL A 313 -5.51 -10.86 -42.96
CA VAL A 313 -6.33 -10.54 -44.13
C VAL A 313 -5.49 -10.48 -45.41
N ASP A 314 -4.31 -9.88 -45.34
CA ASP A 314 -3.42 -9.70 -46.50
C ASP A 314 -2.80 -11.01 -47.01
N GLU A 315 -2.58 -11.98 -46.11
CA GLU A 315 -1.96 -13.27 -46.46
C GLU A 315 -2.97 -14.38 -46.78
N ASP A 316 -4.28 -14.14 -46.55
CA ASP A 316 -5.33 -15.17 -46.53
C ASP A 316 -4.89 -16.41 -45.73
N LYS A 317 -4.41 -16.18 -44.51
CA LYS A 317 -3.80 -17.19 -43.65
C LYS A 317 -4.28 -17.05 -42.21
N THR A 318 -4.47 -18.19 -41.54
CA THR A 318 -4.80 -18.25 -40.11
C THR A 318 -3.62 -18.73 -39.28
N LEU A 319 -3.40 -18.10 -38.13
CA LEU A 319 -2.54 -18.58 -37.05
C LEU A 319 -3.42 -19.13 -35.92
N TRP A 320 -3.07 -20.29 -35.36
CA TRP A 320 -3.88 -20.96 -34.34
C TRP A 320 -3.21 -20.90 -32.98
N TYR A 321 -4.00 -20.58 -31.94
CA TYR A 321 -3.58 -20.62 -30.55
C TYR A 321 -4.41 -21.67 -29.82
N LEU A 322 -3.74 -22.74 -29.41
CA LEU A 322 -4.31 -23.91 -28.78
C LEU A 322 -3.69 -24.14 -27.40
N SER A 323 -4.44 -24.82 -26.54
CA SER A 323 -3.99 -25.24 -25.23
C SER A 323 -2.97 -26.38 -25.31
N ASP A 324 -1.83 -26.21 -24.65
CA ASP A 324 -0.79 -27.23 -24.45
C ASP A 324 -0.54 -27.42 -22.94
N PRO A 325 -0.91 -28.57 -22.34
CA PRO A 325 -0.72 -28.84 -20.92
C PRO A 325 0.74 -28.76 -20.43
N PHE A 326 1.71 -28.81 -21.34
CA PHE A 326 3.14 -28.73 -21.03
C PHE A 326 3.74 -27.34 -21.25
N ASP A 327 2.97 -26.39 -21.76
CA ASP A 327 3.38 -25.00 -21.95
C ASP A 327 2.50 -24.08 -21.08
N ILE A 328 3.11 -23.53 -20.03
CA ILE A 328 2.45 -22.63 -19.08
C ILE A 328 2.02 -21.31 -19.72
N ASN A 329 2.64 -20.93 -20.85
CA ASN A 329 2.30 -19.74 -21.62
C ASN A 329 1.29 -20.04 -22.74
N SER A 330 0.72 -21.25 -22.77
CA SER A 330 -0.35 -21.58 -23.72
C SER A 330 -1.73 -21.29 -23.13
N MET A 331 -2.74 -21.32 -23.99
CA MET A 331 -4.14 -21.20 -23.59
C MET A 331 -4.51 -22.25 -22.54
N THR A 332 -5.25 -21.88 -21.50
CA THR A 332 -5.73 -22.86 -20.50
C THR A 332 -6.81 -23.80 -21.03
N ASN A 333 -7.57 -23.37 -22.04
CA ASN A 333 -8.63 -24.15 -22.66
C ASN A 333 -8.83 -23.74 -24.13
N ASN A 334 -9.29 -24.68 -24.94
CA ASN A 334 -9.65 -24.47 -26.34
C ASN A 334 -11.11 -24.00 -26.52
N PHE A 335 -11.95 -24.09 -25.49
CA PHE A 335 -13.35 -23.67 -25.55
C PHE A 335 -13.47 -22.16 -25.28
N ILE A 336 -13.36 -21.34 -26.33
CA ILE A 336 -13.31 -19.88 -26.24
C ILE A 336 -14.68 -19.30 -26.51
N ARG A 337 -15.14 -18.42 -25.61
CA ARG A 337 -16.46 -17.81 -25.69
C ARG A 337 -16.44 -16.40 -26.28
N THR A 338 -15.44 -15.62 -25.90
CA THR A 338 -15.32 -14.22 -26.30
C THR A 338 -13.86 -13.78 -26.31
N ILE A 339 -13.58 -12.78 -27.12
CA ILE A 339 -12.31 -12.06 -27.12
C ILE A 339 -12.60 -10.56 -27.08
N PHE A 340 -11.76 -9.80 -26.39
CA PHE A 340 -11.84 -8.35 -26.29
C PHE A 340 -10.44 -7.74 -26.27
N GLN A 341 -10.20 -6.68 -27.03
CA GLN A 341 -8.95 -5.93 -27.00
C GLN A 341 -9.13 -4.69 -26.12
N ASP A 342 -8.27 -4.52 -25.12
CA ASP A 342 -8.28 -3.31 -24.30
C ASP A 342 -7.53 -2.14 -24.96
N ARG A 343 -7.61 -0.96 -24.34
CA ARG A 343 -6.95 0.27 -24.83
C ARG A 343 -5.42 0.19 -24.88
N THR A 344 -4.83 -0.73 -24.12
CA THR A 344 -3.38 -0.95 -24.10
C THR A 344 -2.91 -1.94 -25.16
N GLY A 345 -3.85 -2.57 -25.88
CA GLY A 345 -3.60 -3.56 -26.92
C GLY A 345 -3.57 -5.01 -26.41
N ILE A 346 -3.87 -5.25 -25.13
CA ILE A 346 -3.94 -6.60 -24.56
C ILE A 346 -5.25 -7.26 -24.96
N TYR A 347 -5.18 -8.54 -25.35
CA TYR A 347 -6.34 -9.35 -25.68
C TYR A 347 -6.79 -10.17 -24.47
N TRP A 348 -8.02 -9.96 -24.06
CA TRP A 348 -8.70 -10.66 -22.99
C TRP A 348 -9.61 -11.72 -23.59
N ILE A 349 -9.36 -12.99 -23.26
CA ILE A 349 -10.02 -14.14 -23.87
C ILE A 349 -10.83 -14.87 -22.81
N GLY A 350 -12.14 -14.74 -22.88
CA GLY A 350 -13.07 -15.45 -21.99
C GLY A 350 -13.26 -16.89 -22.44
N THR A 351 -13.03 -17.84 -21.54
CA THR A 351 -13.23 -19.28 -21.82
C THR A 351 -14.47 -19.80 -21.11
N VAL A 352 -14.84 -21.03 -21.49
CA VAL A 352 -15.82 -21.81 -20.73
C VAL A 352 -15.07 -22.70 -19.74
N GLY A 353 -15.26 -22.45 -18.45
CA GLY A 353 -14.79 -23.30 -17.36
C GLY A 353 -13.35 -23.06 -16.87
N THR A 354 -12.52 -22.24 -17.53
CA THR A 354 -11.16 -21.92 -17.05
C THR A 354 -10.91 -20.44 -16.74
N GLY A 355 -11.90 -19.58 -16.89
CA GLY A 355 -11.83 -18.16 -16.58
C GLY A 355 -11.43 -17.31 -17.78
N VAL A 356 -10.40 -16.49 -17.61
CA VAL A 356 -9.91 -15.54 -18.61
C VAL A 356 -8.44 -15.80 -18.88
N ASN A 357 -8.09 -15.85 -20.17
CA ASN A 357 -6.70 -15.82 -20.60
C ASN A 357 -6.37 -14.41 -21.09
N LYS A 358 -5.25 -13.87 -20.62
CA LYS A 358 -4.71 -12.58 -21.03
C LYS A 358 -3.58 -12.84 -22.00
N LEU A 359 -3.76 -12.45 -23.26
CA LEU A 359 -2.82 -12.62 -24.35
C LEU A 359 -2.25 -11.25 -24.74
N MET A 360 -0.94 -11.13 -24.72
CA MET A 360 -0.24 -9.93 -25.19
C MET A 360 0.85 -10.27 -26.20
N GLU A 361 1.06 -9.38 -27.15
CA GLU A 361 2.34 -9.27 -27.85
C GLU A 361 3.23 -8.41 -26.96
N PRO A 362 4.18 -8.98 -26.21
CA PRO A 362 4.88 -8.22 -25.18
C PRO A 362 5.71 -7.11 -25.82
N TYR A 363 5.70 -5.92 -25.22
CA TYR A 363 6.63 -4.82 -25.53
C TYR A 363 8.10 -5.28 -25.41
N LYS A 364 8.33 -6.33 -24.62
CA LYS A 364 9.61 -7.01 -24.41
C LYS A 364 9.57 -8.41 -25.01
N ILE A 365 10.16 -8.60 -26.18
CA ILE A 365 10.24 -9.92 -26.83
C ILE A 365 11.39 -10.72 -26.19
N LEU A 366 11.07 -11.46 -25.12
CA LEU A 366 11.97 -12.43 -24.50
C LEU A 366 11.58 -13.84 -24.97
N LYS A 367 12.38 -14.43 -25.87
CA LYS A 367 12.15 -15.81 -26.30
C LYS A 367 12.71 -16.77 -25.26
N THR A 368 11.97 -17.83 -24.96
CA THR A 368 12.36 -18.85 -23.98
C THR A 368 12.42 -20.24 -24.64
N TYR A 369 13.53 -20.95 -24.47
CA TYR A 369 13.69 -22.33 -24.93
C TYR A 369 13.77 -23.27 -23.73
N GLN A 370 12.84 -24.23 -23.69
CA GLN A 370 12.70 -25.20 -22.61
C GLN A 370 12.69 -26.65 -23.13
N HIS A 371 12.94 -27.58 -22.22
CA HIS A 371 12.78 -29.00 -22.43
C HIS A 371 11.29 -29.36 -22.43
N ASN A 372 10.79 -29.86 -23.55
CA ASN A 372 9.45 -30.40 -23.67
C ASN A 372 9.56 -31.92 -23.95
N PRO A 373 9.16 -32.79 -22.99
CA PRO A 373 9.23 -34.24 -23.16
C PRO A 373 8.45 -34.77 -24.38
N SER A 374 7.39 -34.08 -24.80
CA SER A 374 6.58 -34.47 -25.96
C SER A 374 7.27 -34.14 -27.30
N LYS A 375 8.13 -33.12 -27.32
CA LYS A 375 8.81 -32.62 -28.53
C LYS A 375 10.27 -33.06 -28.53
N LYS A 376 10.58 -34.14 -29.26
CA LYS A 376 11.96 -34.67 -29.36
C LYS A 376 13.02 -33.64 -29.79
N SER A 377 12.63 -32.63 -30.57
CA SER A 377 13.51 -31.56 -31.05
C SER A 377 13.66 -30.38 -30.09
N SER A 378 13.01 -30.37 -28.92
CA SER A 378 13.20 -29.35 -27.89
C SER A 378 14.58 -29.46 -27.24
N LEU A 379 14.90 -28.56 -26.31
CA LEU A 379 16.09 -28.64 -25.47
C LEU A 379 16.16 -30.01 -24.74
N SER A 380 17.36 -30.52 -24.45
CA SER A 380 17.52 -31.84 -23.82
C SER A 380 17.28 -31.86 -22.31
N HIS A 381 17.46 -30.72 -21.63
CA HIS A 381 17.29 -30.53 -20.19
C HIS A 381 17.18 -29.03 -19.88
N ASN A 382 16.48 -28.66 -18.81
CA ASN A 382 16.19 -27.26 -18.47
C ASN A 382 17.36 -26.53 -17.79
N MET A 383 18.13 -27.20 -16.94
CA MET A 383 19.29 -26.56 -16.29
C MET A 383 20.45 -26.37 -17.27
N ILE A 384 20.77 -25.12 -17.54
CA ILE A 384 21.78 -24.69 -18.51
C ILE A 384 23.03 -24.26 -17.79
N ARG A 385 24.20 -24.67 -18.30
CA ARG A 385 25.49 -24.42 -17.64
C ARG A 385 26.51 -23.76 -18.54
N SER A 386 26.36 -23.89 -19.86
CA SER A 386 27.18 -23.16 -20.83
C SER A 386 26.42 -22.85 -22.09
N ILE A 387 26.72 -21.71 -22.69
CA ILE A 387 26.25 -21.31 -24.01
C ILE A 387 27.45 -20.77 -24.78
N TYR A 388 27.63 -21.19 -26.02
CA TYR A 388 28.75 -20.75 -26.86
C TYR A 388 28.33 -20.65 -28.32
N GLU A 389 28.73 -19.55 -28.97
CA GLU A 389 28.60 -19.40 -30.41
C GLU A 389 29.91 -19.76 -31.10
N ASP A 390 29.84 -20.66 -32.08
CA ASP A 390 31.02 -21.06 -32.84
C ASP A 390 31.34 -20.10 -34.00
N LYS A 391 32.50 -20.31 -34.65
CA LYS A 391 32.95 -19.48 -35.77
C LYS A 391 31.96 -19.44 -36.95
N LYS A 392 31.13 -20.47 -37.11
CA LYS A 392 30.07 -20.58 -38.14
C LYS A 392 28.72 -20.01 -37.66
N ALA A 393 28.69 -19.26 -36.56
CA ALA A 393 27.50 -18.64 -35.97
C ALA A 393 26.45 -19.65 -35.48
N ARG A 394 26.87 -20.85 -35.07
CA ARG A 394 25.97 -21.87 -34.50
C ARG A 394 26.03 -21.82 -32.99
N ILE A 395 24.86 -21.95 -32.36
CA ILE A 395 24.72 -21.89 -30.91
C ILE A 395 24.79 -23.31 -30.31
N TRP A 396 25.75 -23.51 -29.44
CA TRP A 396 25.97 -24.72 -28.66
C TRP A 396 25.55 -24.47 -27.21
N ILE A 397 24.77 -25.39 -26.64
CA ILE A 397 24.21 -25.26 -25.29
C ILE A 397 24.57 -26.51 -24.48
N GLY A 398 25.36 -26.31 -23.44
CA GLY A 398 25.69 -27.33 -22.46
C GLY A 398 24.70 -27.33 -21.31
N THR A 399 24.20 -28.51 -20.96
CA THR A 399 23.22 -28.70 -19.87
C THR A 399 23.85 -29.44 -18.70
N LEU A 400 23.23 -29.36 -17.52
CA LEU A 400 23.73 -30.04 -16.32
C LEU A 400 23.59 -31.57 -16.38
N GLY A 401 22.65 -32.11 -17.14
CA GLY A 401 22.41 -33.56 -17.23
C GLY A 401 21.81 -34.06 -18.54
N GLY A 402 21.59 -33.18 -19.52
CA GLY A 402 21.05 -33.53 -20.82
C GLY A 402 22.09 -33.62 -21.94
N GLY A 403 23.38 -33.47 -21.62
CA GLY A 403 24.48 -33.43 -22.57
C GLY A 403 24.61 -32.09 -23.29
N LEU A 404 25.17 -32.16 -24.50
CA LEU A 404 25.42 -31.02 -25.39
C LEU A 404 24.28 -30.91 -26.41
N ASN A 405 23.80 -29.68 -26.64
CA ASN A 405 22.79 -29.37 -27.63
C ASN A 405 23.36 -28.44 -28.70
N LEU A 406 23.02 -28.69 -29.95
CA LEU A 406 23.28 -27.79 -31.08
C LEU A 406 21.94 -27.25 -31.59
N MET A 407 21.79 -25.93 -31.58
CA MET A 407 20.66 -25.25 -32.20
C MET A 407 20.88 -25.18 -33.71
N LYS A 408 20.02 -25.87 -34.48
CA LYS A 408 20.09 -25.89 -35.95
C LYS A 408 19.30 -24.76 -36.59
N ASP A 409 18.06 -24.62 -36.13
CA ASP A 409 17.11 -23.57 -36.48
C ASP A 409 16.49 -23.05 -35.18
N ASP A 410 15.79 -21.91 -35.23
CA ASP A 410 15.15 -21.31 -34.06
C ASP A 410 14.22 -22.32 -33.35
N GLY A 411 14.63 -22.78 -32.16
CA GLY A 411 13.89 -23.75 -31.34
C GLY A 411 14.04 -25.25 -31.72
N ILE A 412 14.94 -25.62 -32.65
CA ILE A 412 15.22 -27.01 -33.03
C ILE A 412 16.63 -27.42 -32.61
N PHE A 413 16.71 -28.42 -31.73
CA PHE A 413 17.95 -28.88 -31.10
C PHE A 413 18.34 -30.30 -31.53
N THR A 414 19.61 -30.47 -31.89
CA THR A 414 20.26 -31.78 -32.01
C THR A 414 21.03 -32.07 -30.72
N LYS A 415 20.90 -33.30 -30.19
CA LYS A 415 21.36 -33.67 -28.84
C LYS A 415 22.51 -34.66 -28.93
N PHE A 416 23.55 -34.44 -28.13
CA PHE A 416 24.69 -35.34 -27.97
C PHE A 416 24.81 -35.71 -26.49
N ARG A 417 24.67 -37.00 -26.18
CA ARG A 417 24.69 -37.53 -24.81
C ARG A 417 25.79 -38.58 -24.64
N ALA A 418 26.18 -38.79 -23.39
CA ALA A 418 27.07 -39.86 -22.99
C ALA A 418 26.32 -41.19 -23.14
N ASP A 419 26.77 -42.03 -24.05
CA ASP A 419 26.20 -43.37 -24.28
C ASP A 419 27.16 -44.51 -23.87
N GLY A 420 28.32 -44.15 -23.31
CA GLY A 420 29.37 -45.09 -22.90
C GLY A 420 30.26 -45.59 -24.04
N SER A 421 29.99 -45.20 -25.29
CA SER A 421 30.87 -45.49 -26.43
C SER A 421 32.09 -44.58 -26.44
N SER A 422 33.19 -45.05 -27.02
CA SER A 422 34.47 -44.30 -27.11
C SER A 422 34.40 -43.04 -27.96
N GLY A 423 33.34 -42.86 -28.77
CA GLY A 423 33.12 -41.69 -29.60
C GLY A 423 32.10 -40.70 -29.03
N SER A 424 31.56 -40.96 -27.85
CA SER A 424 30.57 -40.11 -27.16
C SER A 424 31.20 -39.19 -26.13
N ILE A 425 30.46 -38.16 -25.70
CA ILE A 425 30.90 -37.25 -24.64
C ILE A 425 31.09 -38.02 -23.32
N SER A 426 32.12 -37.68 -22.55
CA SER A 426 32.46 -38.43 -21.33
C SER A 426 31.45 -38.27 -20.19
N SER A 427 30.66 -37.20 -20.17
CA SER A 427 29.62 -36.94 -19.17
C SER A 427 28.56 -36.02 -19.76
N ASP A 428 27.30 -36.19 -19.32
CA ASP A 428 26.17 -35.35 -19.74
C ASP A 428 26.13 -33.98 -19.06
N ALA A 429 26.99 -33.75 -18.06
CA ALA A 429 27.12 -32.46 -17.37
C ALA A 429 28.16 -31.58 -18.08
N VAL A 430 27.73 -30.73 -19.00
CA VAL A 430 28.62 -29.89 -19.82
C VAL A 430 28.82 -28.52 -19.17
N SER A 431 30.05 -28.23 -18.74
CA SER A 431 30.42 -27.00 -18.03
C SER A 431 30.73 -25.83 -18.94
N THR A 432 31.43 -26.10 -20.04
CA THR A 432 32.07 -25.07 -20.85
C THR A 432 32.34 -25.63 -22.24
N ILE A 433 32.25 -24.76 -23.23
CA ILE A 433 32.38 -25.07 -24.64
C ILE A 433 33.27 -24.00 -25.24
N PHE A 434 34.30 -24.40 -25.97
CA PHE A 434 35.25 -23.49 -26.58
C PHE A 434 35.70 -24.02 -27.94
N GLN A 435 35.81 -23.15 -28.95
CA GLN A 435 36.37 -23.51 -30.26
C GLN A 435 37.71 -22.80 -30.45
N ASP A 436 38.78 -23.56 -30.65
CA ASP A 436 40.12 -23.00 -30.83
C ASP A 436 40.37 -22.46 -32.25
N SER A 437 41.52 -21.79 -32.43
CA SER A 437 42.04 -21.26 -33.69
C SER A 437 42.05 -22.30 -34.83
N ARG A 438 42.24 -23.58 -34.50
CA ARG A 438 42.32 -24.73 -35.42
C ARG A 438 40.98 -25.37 -35.76
N ASN A 439 39.86 -24.80 -35.30
CA ASN A 439 38.49 -25.30 -35.45
C ASN A 439 38.21 -26.61 -34.69
N ILE A 440 39.00 -26.92 -33.67
CA ILE A 440 38.73 -28.03 -32.75
C ILE A 440 37.83 -27.51 -31.63
N TYR A 441 36.80 -28.29 -31.29
CA TYR A 441 35.94 -27.99 -30.17
C TYR A 441 36.46 -28.66 -28.90
N TRP A 442 36.46 -27.91 -27.82
CA TRP A 442 36.88 -28.34 -26.49
C TRP A 442 35.66 -28.27 -25.58
N ILE A 443 35.25 -29.43 -25.06
CA ILE A 443 34.05 -29.59 -24.25
C ILE A 443 34.47 -30.01 -22.85
N GLY A 444 34.41 -29.06 -21.91
CA GLY A 444 34.66 -29.32 -20.50
C GLY A 444 33.42 -29.89 -19.84
N THR A 445 33.58 -30.95 -19.06
CA THR A 445 32.48 -31.59 -18.33
C THR A 445 32.70 -31.50 -16.82
N TRP A 446 31.60 -31.60 -16.06
CA TRP A 446 31.64 -31.69 -14.61
C TRP A 446 31.86 -33.16 -14.22
N GLY A 447 33.07 -33.48 -13.79
CA GLY A 447 33.46 -34.82 -13.34
C GLY A 447 33.96 -35.77 -14.44
N GLY A 448 33.65 -35.50 -15.72
CA GLY A 448 34.06 -36.31 -16.87
C GLY A 448 35.35 -35.85 -17.58
N GLY A 449 35.97 -34.77 -17.13
CA GLY A 449 37.18 -34.19 -17.74
C GLY A 449 36.93 -33.38 -19.00
N LEU A 450 37.99 -33.18 -19.78
CA LEU A 450 37.97 -32.41 -21.04
C LEU A 450 37.82 -33.35 -22.24
N ASN A 451 36.93 -33.02 -23.18
CA ASN A 451 36.75 -33.76 -24.42
C ASN A 451 37.15 -32.90 -25.61
N ARG A 452 37.84 -33.50 -26.56
CA ARG A 452 38.06 -32.94 -27.90
C ARG A 452 36.96 -33.41 -28.82
N MET A 453 36.24 -32.50 -29.46
CA MET A 453 35.17 -32.81 -30.41
C MET A 453 35.54 -32.37 -31.82
N ILE A 454 35.36 -33.28 -32.77
CA ILE A 454 35.36 -32.99 -34.20
C ILE A 454 33.91 -33.09 -34.70
N TYR A 455 33.41 -32.00 -35.24
CA TYR A 455 32.05 -31.93 -35.79
C TYR A 455 32.10 -31.96 -37.33
N ASN A 456 31.49 -32.97 -37.93
CA ASN A 456 31.40 -33.11 -39.40
C ASN A 456 30.11 -32.45 -39.92
N GLU A 457 30.15 -31.86 -41.11
CA GLU A 457 28.99 -31.17 -41.72
C GLU A 457 27.78 -32.08 -41.98
N GLY A 458 27.98 -33.40 -42.01
CA GLY A 458 26.90 -34.40 -42.04
C GLY A 458 26.13 -34.57 -40.72
N GLY A 459 26.44 -33.78 -39.68
CA GLY A 459 25.72 -33.78 -38.40
C GLY A 459 26.26 -34.73 -37.34
N SER A 460 27.31 -35.50 -37.63
CA SER A 460 27.96 -36.40 -36.68
C SER A 460 29.05 -35.66 -35.88
N ALA A 461 29.04 -35.82 -34.56
CA ALA A 461 30.12 -35.39 -33.67
C ALA A 461 30.90 -36.60 -33.17
N GLN A 462 32.23 -36.52 -33.18
CA GLN A 462 33.11 -37.52 -32.58
C GLN A 462 33.86 -36.87 -31.41
N PHE A 463 33.74 -37.47 -30.24
CA PHE A 463 34.37 -37.00 -29.01
C PHE A 463 35.57 -37.88 -28.66
N THR A 464 36.65 -37.27 -28.19
CA THR A 464 37.85 -37.95 -27.69
C THR A 464 38.19 -37.38 -26.31
N PRO A 465 38.06 -38.16 -25.22
CA PRO A 465 38.36 -37.68 -23.88
C PRO A 465 39.87 -37.49 -23.70
N LEU A 466 40.26 -36.35 -23.14
CA LEU A 466 41.63 -36.00 -22.78
C LEU A 466 41.96 -36.54 -21.38
N SER A 467 41.74 -37.84 -21.12
CA SER A 467 42.33 -38.52 -19.94
C SER A 467 42.21 -40.07 -19.95
N LYS A 468 43.36 -40.75 -20.07
CA LYS A 468 43.85 -41.83 -19.17
C LYS A 468 45.31 -42.21 -19.54
N VAL A 469 46.18 -42.29 -18.51
CA VAL A 469 47.58 -42.81 -18.42
C VAL A 469 48.75 -41.85 -18.74
N ASN A 470 49.23 -41.08 -17.75
CA ASN A 470 50.54 -41.22 -17.06
C ASN A 470 50.81 -40.01 -16.13
N GLN A 471 51.34 -40.28 -14.94
CA GLN A 471 51.23 -39.48 -13.70
C GLN A 471 51.88 -38.06 -13.67
N SER A 472 52.31 -37.50 -14.79
CA SER A 472 52.78 -36.10 -14.90
C SER A 472 52.04 -35.26 -15.95
N LEU A 473 51.05 -35.83 -16.64
CA LEU A 473 50.33 -35.25 -17.77
C LEU A 473 48.80 -35.18 -17.58
N SER A 474 48.29 -35.48 -16.37
CA SER A 474 46.85 -35.40 -16.10
C SER A 474 46.41 -33.96 -15.83
N LEU A 475 45.14 -33.65 -16.10
CA LEU A 475 44.50 -32.43 -15.61
C LEU A 475 44.52 -32.40 -14.07
N SER A 476 44.51 -31.21 -13.47
CA SER A 476 44.46 -30.99 -12.02
C SER A 476 43.13 -31.43 -11.41
N SER A 477 42.05 -31.41 -12.18
CA SER A 477 40.75 -31.96 -11.81
C SER A 477 39.99 -32.45 -13.06
N THR A 478 39.04 -33.38 -12.85
CA THR A 478 38.09 -33.79 -13.90
C THR A 478 36.90 -32.84 -14.00
N ILE A 479 36.82 -31.83 -13.13
CA ILE A 479 35.84 -30.74 -13.20
C ILE A 479 36.47 -29.57 -13.94
N ILE A 480 36.10 -29.42 -15.21
CA ILE A 480 36.58 -28.32 -16.07
C ILE A 480 35.52 -27.23 -16.08
N GLN A 481 35.88 -25.96 -15.93
CA GLN A 481 34.90 -24.85 -15.79
C GLN A 481 35.14 -23.69 -16.76
N ALA A 482 36.39 -23.39 -17.10
CA ALA A 482 36.71 -22.31 -18.03
C ALA A 482 37.79 -22.75 -19.01
N LEU A 483 37.73 -22.21 -20.23
CA LEU A 483 38.68 -22.48 -21.31
C LEU A 483 38.96 -21.16 -22.03
N ASN A 484 40.23 -20.88 -22.32
CA ASN A 484 40.61 -19.76 -23.17
C ASN A 484 41.90 -20.08 -23.95
N GLU A 485 42.07 -19.52 -25.13
CA GLU A 485 43.25 -19.74 -25.99
C GLU A 485 44.13 -18.50 -25.97
N ASP A 486 45.45 -18.69 -25.83
CA ASP A 486 46.41 -17.60 -25.88
C ASP A 486 46.96 -17.34 -27.30
N LYS A 487 47.77 -16.30 -27.44
CA LYS A 487 48.44 -15.95 -28.71
C LYS A 487 49.34 -17.06 -29.30
N PHE A 488 49.76 -18.04 -28.50
CA PHE A 488 50.59 -19.16 -28.94
C PHE A 488 49.75 -20.37 -29.41
N GLY A 489 48.41 -20.30 -29.32
CA GLY A 489 47.50 -21.39 -29.65
C GLY A 489 47.44 -22.49 -28.60
N ASN A 490 47.91 -22.19 -27.38
CA ASN A 490 47.82 -23.04 -26.19
C ASN A 490 46.56 -22.69 -25.40
N ILE A 491 46.12 -23.62 -24.56
CA ILE A 491 44.81 -23.51 -23.89
C ILE A 491 45.01 -23.39 -22.39
N TRP A 492 44.48 -22.31 -21.81
CA TRP A 492 44.26 -22.16 -20.39
C TRP A 492 42.98 -22.88 -19.99
N ILE A 493 43.07 -23.74 -18.98
CA ILE A 493 42.00 -24.62 -18.53
C ILE A 493 41.78 -24.37 -17.03
N GLY A 494 40.67 -23.74 -16.71
CA GLY A 494 40.25 -23.53 -15.33
C GLY A 494 39.57 -24.79 -14.80
N THR A 495 40.09 -25.33 -13.69
CA THR A 495 39.53 -26.52 -13.03
C THR A 495 39.20 -26.20 -11.57
N GLU A 496 38.55 -27.13 -10.86
CA GLU A 496 38.43 -27.01 -9.38
C GLU A 496 39.76 -27.27 -8.64
N GLY A 497 40.74 -27.87 -9.31
CA GLY A 497 42.05 -28.22 -8.75
C GLY A 497 43.17 -27.23 -9.08
N GLY A 498 42.85 -26.10 -9.72
CA GLY A 498 43.80 -25.06 -10.14
C GLY A 498 43.60 -24.62 -11.59
N LEU A 499 44.57 -23.87 -12.09
CA LEU A 499 44.65 -23.48 -13.49
C LEU A 499 45.67 -24.37 -14.21
N ASP A 500 45.22 -25.07 -15.24
CA ASP A 500 46.08 -25.89 -16.09
C ASP A 500 46.37 -25.14 -17.40
N TYR A 501 47.57 -25.27 -17.91
CA TYR A 501 48.02 -24.70 -19.17
C TYR A 501 48.45 -25.82 -20.10
N TYR A 502 47.65 -26.06 -21.13
CA TYR A 502 47.83 -27.12 -22.11
C TYR A 502 48.62 -26.62 -23.32
N ILE A 503 49.84 -27.16 -23.46
CA ILE A 503 50.76 -26.82 -24.54
C ILE A 503 50.48 -27.72 -25.75
N PHE A 504 50.04 -27.09 -26.83
CA PHE A 504 49.77 -27.78 -28.07
C PHE A 504 51.06 -28.22 -28.76
N GLY A 505 51.07 -29.41 -29.37
CA GLY A 505 52.22 -29.98 -30.08
C GLY A 505 53.13 -30.89 -29.25
N VAL A 506 53.33 -30.60 -27.95
CA VAL A 506 54.05 -31.48 -27.01
C VAL A 506 53.10 -32.28 -26.12
N GLU A 507 51.80 -31.96 -26.17
CA GLU A 507 50.73 -32.55 -25.34
C GLU A 507 51.05 -32.54 -23.85
N ARG A 508 51.68 -31.45 -23.37
CA ARG A 508 52.11 -31.28 -21.97
C ARG A 508 51.18 -30.30 -21.23
N ILE A 509 50.90 -30.59 -19.96
CA ILE A 509 50.16 -29.70 -19.06
C ILE A 509 51.11 -29.10 -18.02
N VAL A 510 51.05 -27.79 -17.84
CA VAL A 510 51.68 -27.05 -16.73
C VAL A 510 50.58 -26.63 -15.75
N ARG A 511 50.79 -26.81 -14.45
CA ARG A 511 49.76 -26.54 -13.43
C ARG A 511 50.15 -25.35 -12.57
N PHE A 512 49.19 -24.49 -12.31
CA PHE A 512 49.26 -23.39 -11.35
C PHE A 512 48.24 -23.67 -10.25
N GLN A 513 48.71 -23.81 -9.02
CA GLN A 513 47.89 -24.11 -7.85
C GLN A 513 48.13 -23.07 -6.77
N SER A 514 47.23 -23.01 -5.79
CA SER A 514 47.39 -22.17 -4.60
C SER A 514 48.52 -22.71 -3.72
N GLY A 515 49.39 -21.81 -3.25
CA GLY A 515 50.54 -22.10 -2.40
C GLY A 515 50.81 -20.95 -1.42
N ASN A 516 51.70 -21.17 -0.44
CA ASN A 516 51.99 -20.18 0.60
C ASN A 516 52.86 -19.03 0.05
N GLY A 517 52.24 -17.99 -0.50
CA GLY A 517 52.85 -16.65 -0.68
C GLY A 517 53.89 -16.49 -1.80
N ASP A 518 54.06 -17.48 -2.69
CA ASP A 518 54.95 -17.36 -3.86
C ASP A 518 54.30 -16.55 -4.99
N THR A 519 55.08 -15.70 -5.67
CA THR A 519 54.68 -14.85 -6.82
C THR A 519 54.26 -15.63 -8.08
N LYS A 520 54.18 -16.95 -7.99
CA LYS A 520 53.74 -17.89 -9.05
C LYS A 520 52.52 -18.74 -8.64
N SER A 521 51.94 -18.48 -7.47
CA SER A 521 50.78 -19.21 -6.95
C SER A 521 49.48 -18.46 -7.20
N LEU A 522 48.39 -19.20 -7.41
CA LEU A 522 47.05 -18.62 -7.47
C LEU A 522 46.53 -18.31 -6.06
N SER A 523 45.58 -17.39 -5.96
CA SER A 523 44.89 -17.08 -4.71
C SER A 523 43.98 -18.21 -4.19
N ASP A 524 43.41 -19.03 -5.08
CA ASP A 524 42.62 -20.24 -4.80
C ASP A 524 42.70 -21.22 -5.98
N ASN A 525 42.44 -22.50 -5.74
CA ASN A 525 42.41 -23.52 -6.79
C ASN A 525 41.11 -23.56 -7.58
N ARG A 526 40.01 -23.06 -7.02
CA ARG A 526 38.67 -23.17 -7.61
C ARG A 526 38.44 -22.05 -8.62
N VAL A 527 38.79 -22.31 -9.88
CA VAL A 527 38.47 -21.43 -11.00
C VAL A 527 37.04 -21.70 -11.46
N GLN A 528 36.22 -20.64 -11.55
CA GLN A 528 34.81 -20.73 -11.94
C GLN A 528 34.60 -20.55 -13.46
N SER A 529 33.37 -20.75 -13.91
CA SER A 529 33.03 -20.66 -15.34
C SER A 529 33.09 -19.21 -15.83
N ASN A 530 33.59 -18.98 -17.05
CA ASN A 530 33.81 -17.64 -17.64
C ASN A 530 34.71 -16.70 -16.80
N CYS A 531 35.63 -17.26 -16.00
CA CYS A 531 36.58 -16.51 -15.18
C CYS A 531 38.01 -16.51 -15.72
N ILE A 532 38.23 -16.83 -17.00
CA ILE A 532 39.54 -16.70 -17.66
C ILE A 532 39.40 -15.72 -18.82
N LEU A 533 40.10 -14.60 -18.73
CA LEU A 533 40.07 -13.54 -19.73
C LEU A 533 41.51 -13.11 -20.06
N ILE A 534 41.77 -12.77 -21.32
CA ILE A 534 43.07 -12.23 -21.75
C ILE A 534 42.84 -10.77 -22.13
N ASP A 535 43.61 -9.85 -21.56
CA ASP A 535 43.53 -8.42 -21.86
C ASP A 535 44.32 -8.03 -23.12
N ASN A 536 44.19 -6.78 -23.54
CA ASN A 536 44.87 -6.26 -24.73
C ASN A 536 46.41 -6.21 -24.61
N ASP A 537 46.94 -6.30 -23.39
CA ASP A 537 48.38 -6.38 -23.10
C ASP A 537 48.87 -7.83 -22.95
N GLU A 538 48.02 -8.82 -23.30
CA GLU A 538 48.29 -10.26 -23.18
C GLU A 538 48.46 -10.76 -21.73
N ASN A 539 47.95 -10.02 -20.73
CA ASN A 539 47.86 -10.54 -19.37
C ASN A 539 46.62 -11.44 -19.24
N VAL A 540 46.77 -12.52 -18.50
CA VAL A 540 45.67 -13.46 -18.23
C VAL A 540 45.05 -13.13 -16.87
N TRP A 541 43.80 -12.72 -16.87
CA TRP A 541 42.99 -12.49 -15.68
C TRP A 541 42.22 -13.75 -15.31
N VAL A 542 42.39 -14.19 -14.06
CA VAL A 542 41.79 -15.43 -13.54
C VAL A 542 41.03 -15.16 -12.25
N GLY A 543 39.71 -15.24 -12.33
CA GLY A 543 38.82 -15.18 -11.18
C GLY A 543 38.76 -16.53 -10.46
N THR A 544 38.92 -16.50 -9.14
CA THR A 544 38.84 -17.70 -8.30
C THR A 544 37.81 -17.52 -7.18
N TRP A 545 37.53 -18.59 -6.44
CA TRP A 545 36.63 -18.51 -5.27
C TRP A 545 37.18 -17.64 -4.13
N ASN A 546 38.48 -17.34 -4.13
CA ASN A 546 39.10 -16.48 -3.13
C ASN A 546 40.13 -15.54 -3.77
N GLY A 547 39.65 -14.58 -4.56
CA GLY A 547 40.43 -13.47 -5.14
C GLY A 547 40.48 -13.49 -6.66
N LEU A 548 40.88 -12.35 -7.21
CA LEU A 548 41.14 -12.14 -8.64
C LEU A 548 42.65 -12.17 -8.87
N ASN A 549 43.12 -12.87 -9.91
CA ASN A 549 44.54 -13.00 -10.21
C ASN A 549 44.86 -12.38 -11.57
N LYS A 550 45.91 -11.57 -11.65
CA LYS A 550 46.50 -11.09 -12.89
C LYS A 550 47.81 -11.85 -13.14
N ILE A 551 47.87 -12.55 -14.25
CA ILE A 551 49.05 -13.29 -14.69
C ILE A 551 49.70 -12.50 -15.81
N SER A 552 50.89 -11.98 -15.55
CA SER A 552 51.70 -11.24 -16.53
C SER A 552 52.97 -12.02 -16.87
N SER A 553 53.44 -11.92 -18.11
CA SER A 553 54.72 -12.52 -18.53
C SER A 553 55.42 -11.67 -19.59
N SER A 554 56.73 -11.53 -19.45
CA SER A 554 57.59 -10.73 -20.35
C SER A 554 58.33 -11.55 -21.42
N GLY A 555 58.02 -12.85 -21.55
CA GLY A 555 58.68 -13.74 -22.52
C GLY A 555 58.10 -13.69 -23.93
N ASN A 556 58.97 -13.68 -24.94
CA ASN A 556 58.57 -13.69 -26.37
C ASN A 556 58.43 -15.11 -26.95
N ASP A 557 59.04 -16.11 -26.31
CA ASP A 557 58.89 -17.53 -26.67
C ASP A 557 58.28 -18.34 -25.52
N LEU A 558 57.78 -19.54 -25.79
CA LEU A 558 57.03 -20.33 -24.80
C LEU A 558 57.86 -20.67 -23.54
N SER A 559 59.17 -20.91 -23.69
CA SER A 559 60.08 -21.21 -22.58
C SER A 559 60.27 -20.00 -21.66
N THR A 560 60.63 -18.85 -22.22
CA THR A 560 60.81 -17.60 -21.49
C THR A 560 59.48 -17.06 -20.95
N TYR A 561 58.37 -17.33 -21.65
CA TYR A 561 57.03 -16.99 -21.21
C TYR A 561 56.69 -17.71 -19.90
N LEU A 562 56.91 -19.02 -19.82
CA LEU A 562 56.61 -19.81 -18.61
C LEU A 562 57.57 -19.51 -17.45
N GLU A 563 58.84 -19.20 -17.73
CA GLU A 563 59.82 -18.86 -16.69
C GLU A 563 59.53 -17.52 -16.03
N ASN A 564 59.06 -16.53 -16.80
CA ASN A 564 58.87 -15.14 -16.36
C ASN A 564 57.45 -14.82 -15.87
N ILE A 565 56.58 -15.82 -15.70
CA ILE A 565 55.22 -15.61 -15.16
C ILE A 565 55.29 -14.97 -13.77
N LYS A 566 54.53 -13.89 -13.60
CA LYS A 566 54.24 -13.25 -12.31
C LYS A 566 52.73 -13.21 -12.10
N ILE A 567 52.30 -13.63 -10.91
CA ILE A 567 50.90 -13.61 -10.49
C ILE A 567 50.74 -12.56 -9.40
N GLU A 568 49.86 -11.59 -9.65
CA GLU A 568 49.40 -10.59 -8.69
C GLU A 568 47.95 -10.91 -8.30
N SER A 569 47.67 -10.98 -7.00
CA SER A 569 46.34 -11.33 -6.49
C SER A 569 45.68 -10.14 -5.80
N PHE A 570 44.42 -9.89 -6.12
CA PHE A 570 43.56 -8.87 -5.55
C PHE A 570 42.51 -9.53 -4.64
N PHE A 571 42.29 -8.91 -3.47
CA PHE A 571 41.37 -9.39 -2.45
C PHE A 571 40.44 -8.26 -1.99
N TYR A 572 39.30 -8.65 -1.44
CA TYR A 572 38.41 -7.77 -0.70
C TYR A 572 39.03 -7.36 0.63
N ASP A 573 39.05 -6.05 0.88
CA ASP A 573 39.41 -5.44 2.15
C ASP A 573 38.23 -4.58 2.65
N PRO A 574 37.56 -4.95 3.77
CA PRO A 574 36.43 -4.20 4.30
C PRO A 574 36.78 -2.78 4.78
N TYR A 575 38.07 -2.44 4.92
CA TYR A 575 38.53 -1.11 5.31
C TYR A 575 38.97 -0.25 4.12
N ASN A 576 38.96 -0.80 2.90
CA ASN A 576 39.34 -0.09 1.68
C ASN A 576 38.20 -0.18 0.65
N GLU A 577 37.47 0.92 0.49
CA GLU A 577 36.37 1.03 -0.48
C GLU A 577 36.82 0.86 -1.94
N ASN A 578 38.12 1.05 -2.21
CA ASN A 578 38.73 0.88 -3.52
C ASN A 578 39.22 -0.56 -3.78
N SER A 579 38.84 -1.53 -2.95
CA SER A 579 39.15 -2.95 -3.11
C SER A 579 37.98 -3.73 -3.73
N LEU A 580 38.18 -5.00 -4.08
CA LEU A 580 37.10 -5.86 -4.58
C LEU A 580 35.96 -5.95 -3.57
N SER A 581 34.71 -5.95 -3.99
CA SER A 581 33.56 -6.06 -3.08
C SER A 581 33.36 -7.44 -2.42
N ASP A 582 33.88 -8.51 -3.04
CA ASP A 582 33.85 -9.89 -2.53
C ASP A 582 34.99 -10.68 -3.20
N ASN A 583 35.57 -11.63 -2.46
CA ASN A 583 36.63 -12.50 -2.97
C ASN A 583 36.13 -13.57 -3.94
N ARG A 584 34.83 -13.91 -3.94
CA ARG A 584 34.27 -14.97 -4.77
C ARG A 584 33.95 -14.47 -6.16
N ILE A 585 34.89 -14.63 -7.09
CA ILE A 585 34.74 -14.18 -8.48
C ILE A 585 34.11 -15.27 -9.34
N ILE A 586 33.03 -14.93 -10.04
CA ILE A 586 32.22 -15.90 -10.81
C ILE A 586 31.98 -15.50 -12.27
N SER A 587 32.29 -14.26 -12.67
CA SER A 587 32.32 -13.85 -14.07
C SER A 587 33.29 -12.70 -14.32
N LEU A 588 33.91 -12.67 -15.50
CA LEU A 588 34.78 -11.60 -15.97
C LEU A 588 34.37 -11.15 -17.37
N PHE A 589 34.44 -9.86 -17.61
CA PHE A 589 34.17 -9.27 -18.92
C PHE A 589 35.08 -8.05 -19.15
N LEU A 590 35.69 -7.96 -20.32
CA LEU A 590 36.52 -6.82 -20.71
C LEU A 590 35.81 -6.05 -21.81
N ASP A 591 35.57 -4.77 -21.56
CA ASP A 591 34.95 -3.89 -22.54
C ASP A 591 35.97 -3.27 -23.49
N LYS A 592 35.50 -2.67 -24.58
CA LYS A 592 36.31 -2.03 -25.63
C LYS A 592 37.17 -0.89 -25.11
N ASP A 593 36.75 -0.24 -24.03
CA ASP A 593 37.46 0.87 -23.40
C ASP A 593 38.53 0.41 -22.39
N ASN A 594 38.94 -0.87 -22.43
CA ASN A 594 39.87 -1.48 -21.45
C ASN A 594 39.36 -1.44 -20.01
N ILE A 595 38.04 -1.46 -19.82
CA ILE A 595 37.44 -1.56 -18.49
C ILE A 595 37.15 -3.03 -18.20
N LEU A 596 37.74 -3.55 -17.13
CA LEU A 596 37.50 -4.89 -16.62
C LEU A 596 36.30 -4.86 -15.66
N TRP A 597 35.25 -5.55 -16.04
CA TRP A 597 34.04 -5.77 -15.26
C TRP A 597 34.07 -7.15 -14.60
N ILE A 598 33.85 -7.16 -13.30
CA ILE A 598 34.04 -8.34 -12.45
C ILE A 598 32.75 -8.62 -11.69
N GLY A 599 32.13 -9.76 -11.98
CA GLY A 599 30.93 -10.23 -11.29
C GLY A 599 31.30 -11.15 -10.13
N THR A 600 30.73 -10.84 -8.96
CA THR A 600 30.99 -11.59 -7.72
C THR A 600 29.77 -12.39 -7.26
N HIS A 601 29.98 -13.35 -6.35
CA HIS A 601 28.90 -14.17 -5.78
C HIS A 601 28.11 -13.46 -4.67
N GLY A 602 28.50 -12.26 -4.24
CA GLY A 602 27.81 -11.60 -3.12
C GLY A 602 28.12 -10.14 -2.89
N GLY A 603 29.08 -9.56 -3.60
CA GLY A 603 29.42 -8.14 -3.52
C GLY A 603 28.96 -7.34 -4.75
N GLY A 604 28.21 -7.92 -5.67
CA GLY A 604 27.73 -7.24 -6.88
C GLY A 604 28.79 -7.11 -7.99
N LEU A 605 28.71 -6.00 -8.73
CA LEU A 605 29.53 -5.70 -9.91
C LEU A 605 30.72 -4.83 -9.51
N ASN A 606 31.92 -5.18 -9.93
CA ASN A 606 33.10 -4.33 -9.76
C ASN A 606 33.60 -3.84 -11.12
N LYS A 607 34.07 -2.60 -11.14
CA LYS A 607 34.68 -1.93 -12.28
C LYS A 607 36.14 -1.67 -11.97
N LEU A 608 37.01 -2.02 -12.91
CA LEU A 608 38.44 -1.71 -12.87
C LEU A 608 38.89 -1.13 -14.21
N ASP A 609 39.38 0.10 -14.22
CA ASP A 609 39.96 0.73 -15.41
C ASP A 609 41.42 0.30 -15.57
N LEU A 610 41.74 -0.41 -16.67
CA LEU A 610 43.09 -0.90 -16.94
C LEU A 610 44.00 0.16 -17.57
N ASN A 611 43.47 1.31 -18.00
CA ASN A 611 44.28 2.39 -18.59
C ASN A 611 44.98 3.27 -17.53
N SER A 612 44.54 3.21 -16.27
CA SER A 612 45.15 3.98 -15.18
C SER A 612 46.50 3.37 -14.78
N ASN A 613 47.58 4.11 -14.99
CA ASN A 613 48.95 3.68 -14.66
C ASN A 613 49.31 3.83 -13.16
N GLU A 614 48.41 4.39 -12.34
CA GLU A 614 48.55 4.47 -10.88
C GLU A 614 47.52 3.56 -10.21
N ASN A 615 47.96 2.77 -9.22
CA ASN A 615 47.22 1.86 -8.33
C ASN A 615 45.79 1.48 -8.76
N PHE A 616 45.58 0.20 -9.07
CA PHE A 616 44.26 -0.37 -9.39
C PHE A 616 43.19 0.05 -8.37
N ASN A 617 42.19 0.80 -8.85
CA ASN A 617 41.07 1.29 -8.06
C ASN A 617 39.78 0.58 -8.48
N PHE A 618 39.15 -0.15 -7.55
CA PHE A 618 37.90 -0.85 -7.79
C PHE A 618 36.71 0.01 -7.38
N VAL A 619 35.73 0.16 -8.28
CA VAL A 619 34.42 0.76 -7.97
C VAL A 619 33.39 -0.35 -7.95
N SER A 620 32.57 -0.44 -6.89
CA SER A 620 31.57 -1.50 -6.73
C SER A 620 30.14 -0.97 -6.81
N TYR A 621 29.25 -1.77 -7.39
CA TYR A 621 27.82 -1.52 -7.50
C TYR A 621 27.05 -2.71 -6.95
N SER A 622 26.05 -2.43 -6.12
CA SER A 622 25.30 -3.40 -5.31
C SER A 622 23.78 -3.20 -5.45
N GLU A 623 23.00 -4.03 -4.76
CA GLU A 623 21.54 -3.88 -4.66
C GLU A 623 21.10 -2.49 -4.15
N LYS A 624 21.94 -1.81 -3.35
CA LYS A 624 21.65 -0.45 -2.86
C LYS A 624 21.66 0.59 -3.98
N ASP A 625 22.40 0.30 -5.06
CA ASP A 625 22.58 1.18 -6.21
C ASP A 625 21.54 0.88 -7.31
N GLY A 626 20.72 -0.15 -7.13
CA GLY A 626 19.65 -0.54 -8.05
C GLY A 626 19.84 -1.90 -8.74
N LEU A 627 20.94 -2.61 -8.48
CA LEU A 627 21.18 -3.95 -9.02
C LEU A 627 20.12 -4.96 -8.54
N ALA A 628 19.67 -5.86 -9.42
CA ALA A 628 18.63 -6.85 -9.07
C ALA A 628 19.04 -7.84 -7.96
N SER A 629 20.31 -8.26 -7.96
CA SER A 629 20.91 -9.09 -6.91
C SER A 629 22.43 -8.97 -6.92
N ASN A 630 23.06 -9.06 -5.75
CA ASN A 630 24.52 -9.01 -5.60
C ASN A 630 25.28 -10.23 -6.17
N VAL A 631 24.59 -11.21 -6.74
CA VAL A 631 25.18 -12.39 -7.39
C VAL A 631 25.16 -12.20 -8.91
N ILE A 632 26.31 -12.15 -9.56
CA ILE A 632 26.42 -11.89 -11.01
C ILE A 632 27.03 -13.08 -11.76
N TYR A 633 26.16 -13.88 -12.37
CA TYR A 633 26.54 -15.12 -13.06
C TYR A 633 27.20 -14.92 -14.42
N GLY A 634 26.94 -13.79 -15.09
CA GLY A 634 27.39 -13.53 -16.44
C GLY A 634 27.21 -12.06 -16.80
N ILE A 635 28.15 -11.54 -17.58
CA ILE A 635 28.23 -10.14 -18.00
C ILE A 635 28.40 -10.14 -19.51
N LEU A 636 27.48 -9.49 -20.22
CA LEU A 636 27.55 -9.29 -21.67
C LEU A 636 27.34 -7.81 -21.97
N ASN A 637 27.93 -7.28 -23.04
CA ASN A 637 27.61 -5.93 -23.51
C ASN A 637 26.67 -5.98 -24.73
N ASP A 638 25.90 -4.92 -24.93
CA ASP A 638 25.14 -4.72 -26.16
C ASP A 638 25.92 -3.91 -27.21
N ASN A 639 25.24 -3.41 -28.23
CA ASN A 639 25.85 -2.57 -29.27
C ASN A 639 26.05 -1.11 -28.80
N ASP A 640 25.26 -0.67 -27.82
CA ASP A 640 25.24 0.71 -27.30
C ASP A 640 26.20 0.91 -26.13
N GLY A 641 26.86 -0.16 -25.67
CA GLY A 641 27.80 -0.13 -24.54
C GLY A 641 27.15 -0.36 -23.18
N ASN A 642 25.87 -0.75 -23.12
CA ASN A 642 25.25 -1.17 -21.85
C ASN A 642 25.66 -2.60 -21.51
N LEU A 643 25.73 -2.88 -20.22
CA LEU A 643 26.00 -4.21 -19.69
C LEU A 643 24.72 -4.91 -19.31
N TRP A 644 24.66 -6.20 -19.60
CA TRP A 644 23.56 -7.10 -19.28
C TRP A 644 24.09 -8.18 -18.33
N LEU A 645 23.52 -8.19 -17.12
CA LEU A 645 24.00 -8.94 -15.98
C LEU A 645 22.95 -9.99 -15.60
N SER A 646 23.28 -11.28 -15.71
CA SER A 646 22.39 -12.34 -15.22
C SER A 646 22.61 -12.57 -13.73
N THR A 647 21.54 -12.61 -12.94
CA THR A 647 21.61 -12.65 -11.47
C THR A 647 20.75 -13.76 -10.85
N ASN A 648 20.63 -13.79 -9.51
CA ASN A 648 19.67 -14.65 -8.81
C ASN A 648 18.23 -14.14 -8.86
N ASN A 649 18.04 -12.87 -9.21
CA ASN A 649 16.73 -12.20 -9.19
C ASN A 649 16.44 -11.53 -10.54
N GLY A 650 16.71 -12.25 -11.63
CA GLY A 650 16.47 -11.79 -12.99
C GLY A 650 17.73 -11.27 -13.69
N ILE A 651 17.53 -10.45 -14.72
CA ILE A 651 18.59 -9.81 -15.52
C ILE A 651 18.59 -8.31 -15.24
N SER A 652 19.76 -7.72 -15.06
CA SER A 652 19.93 -6.29 -14.88
C SER A 652 20.67 -5.67 -16.07
N LYS A 653 20.09 -4.65 -16.69
CA LYS A 653 20.75 -3.77 -17.66
C LYS A 653 21.39 -2.62 -16.90
N PHE A 654 22.70 -2.48 -16.98
CA PHE A 654 23.47 -1.38 -16.41
C PHE A 654 23.96 -0.47 -17.53
N THR A 655 23.72 0.83 -17.38
CA THR A 655 24.14 1.84 -18.35
C THR A 655 25.36 2.59 -17.80
N PRO A 656 26.60 2.31 -18.25
CA PRO A 656 27.81 2.86 -17.63
C PRO A 656 27.93 4.39 -17.68
N SER A 657 27.23 5.05 -18.61
CA SER A 657 27.26 6.51 -18.77
C SER A 657 26.39 7.28 -17.76
N SER A 658 25.26 6.70 -17.34
CA SER A 658 24.37 7.27 -16.32
C SER A 658 24.48 6.58 -14.96
N GLU A 659 25.16 5.43 -14.90
CA GLU A 659 25.23 4.54 -13.73
C GLU A 659 23.87 4.03 -13.23
N GLU A 660 22.88 3.94 -14.14
CA GLU A 660 21.53 3.48 -13.82
C GLU A 660 21.33 1.99 -14.14
N PHE A 661 20.58 1.32 -13.26
CA PHE A 661 20.14 -0.05 -13.44
C PHE A 661 18.68 -0.14 -13.88
N ARG A 662 18.42 -1.06 -14.81
CA ARG A 662 17.08 -1.48 -15.18
C ARG A 662 16.96 -2.99 -15.06
N ASN A 663 16.04 -3.44 -14.21
CA ASN A 663 15.90 -4.85 -13.87
C ASN A 663 14.71 -5.49 -14.60
N TYR A 664 14.91 -6.74 -15.00
CA TYR A 664 13.93 -7.61 -15.63
C TYR A 664 13.82 -8.89 -14.81
N ASP A 665 12.61 -9.35 -14.54
CA ASP A 665 12.35 -10.56 -13.74
C ASP A 665 11.45 -11.56 -14.51
N GLU A 666 11.07 -12.66 -13.85
CA GLU A 666 10.22 -13.71 -14.43
C GLU A 666 8.91 -13.16 -15.03
N SER A 667 8.34 -12.12 -14.42
CA SER A 667 7.10 -11.50 -14.90
C SER A 667 7.27 -10.65 -16.17
N ASP A 668 8.51 -10.37 -16.59
CA ASP A 668 8.77 -9.80 -17.92
C ASP A 668 8.88 -10.87 -19.03
N GLY A 669 8.89 -12.17 -18.67
CA GLY A 669 9.04 -13.29 -19.61
C GLY A 669 10.37 -14.06 -19.50
N LEU A 670 11.12 -13.87 -18.41
CA LEU A 670 12.32 -14.67 -18.16
C LEU A 670 11.97 -16.14 -17.83
N GLN A 671 12.89 -17.06 -18.11
CA GLN A 671 12.73 -18.50 -17.84
C GLN A 671 12.51 -18.81 -16.35
N SER A 672 13.11 -17.99 -15.50
CA SER A 672 13.05 -17.95 -14.03
C SER A 672 13.87 -16.74 -13.59
N ASN A 673 13.65 -16.28 -12.36
CA ASN A 673 14.53 -15.29 -11.72
C ASN A 673 15.97 -15.81 -11.53
N GLN A 674 16.16 -17.12 -11.35
CA GLN A 674 17.47 -17.67 -11.09
C GLN A 674 18.20 -18.08 -12.39
N PHE A 675 19.33 -17.42 -12.64
CA PHE A 675 20.26 -17.78 -13.72
C PHE A 675 21.40 -18.69 -13.21
N PHE A 676 22.30 -19.08 -14.11
CA PHE A 676 23.41 -19.97 -13.78
C PHE A 676 24.75 -19.45 -14.34
N TRP A 677 25.84 -19.60 -13.58
CA TRP A 677 27.18 -19.18 -14.06
C TRP A 677 27.59 -19.96 -15.31
N GLY A 678 28.37 -19.32 -16.18
CA GLY A 678 28.83 -19.89 -17.44
C GLY A 678 27.77 -19.93 -18.56
N ALA A 679 26.49 -19.78 -18.23
CA ALA A 679 25.39 -19.87 -19.18
C ALA A 679 25.04 -18.51 -19.81
N SER A 680 26.02 -17.79 -20.33
CA SER A 680 25.81 -16.52 -21.03
C SER A 680 26.62 -16.46 -22.33
N CYS A 681 26.02 -15.93 -23.40
CA CYS A 681 26.67 -15.77 -24.69
C CYS A 681 26.06 -14.61 -25.48
N ARG A 682 26.92 -13.75 -26.04
CA ARG A 682 26.55 -12.77 -27.06
C ARG A 682 26.86 -13.37 -28.43
N ALA A 683 25.84 -13.49 -29.27
CA ALA A 683 26.03 -13.90 -30.65
C ALA A 683 26.55 -12.75 -31.52
N LYS A 684 27.21 -13.08 -32.63
CA LYS A 684 27.68 -12.13 -33.66
C LYS A 684 26.57 -11.27 -34.24
N SER A 685 25.33 -11.74 -34.19
CA SER A 685 24.13 -10.99 -34.59
C SER A 685 23.75 -9.87 -33.61
N GLY A 686 24.41 -9.77 -32.46
CA GLY A 686 24.03 -8.86 -31.37
C GLY A 686 23.00 -9.46 -30.39
N ARG A 687 22.46 -10.64 -30.70
CA ARG A 687 21.49 -11.34 -29.86
C ARG A 687 22.16 -11.88 -28.60
N LEU A 688 21.54 -11.65 -27.45
CA LEU A 688 22.01 -12.14 -26.15
C LEU A 688 21.30 -13.46 -25.80
N TYR A 689 22.04 -14.35 -25.16
CA TYR A 689 21.54 -15.62 -24.63
C TYR A 689 21.94 -15.75 -23.17
N PHE A 690 20.95 -16.01 -22.32
CA PHE A 690 21.15 -16.25 -20.89
C PHE A 690 20.42 -17.54 -20.49
N GLY A 691 21.16 -18.49 -19.92
CA GLY A 691 20.64 -19.75 -19.43
C GLY A 691 20.53 -19.77 -17.91
N GLY A 692 19.54 -20.48 -17.42
CA GLY A 692 19.30 -20.62 -15.99
C GLY A 692 18.85 -22.02 -15.60
N VAL A 693 18.06 -22.07 -14.53
CA VAL A 693 17.56 -23.35 -13.96
C VAL A 693 16.45 -23.98 -14.80
N ASN A 694 15.74 -23.17 -15.58
CA ASN A 694 14.52 -23.53 -16.30
C ASN A 694 14.55 -23.16 -17.79
N GLY A 695 15.72 -23.25 -18.43
CA GLY A 695 15.89 -23.06 -19.88
C GLY A 695 16.81 -21.89 -20.25
N VAL A 696 16.65 -21.41 -21.50
CA VAL A 696 17.43 -20.31 -22.08
C VAL A 696 16.52 -19.18 -22.50
N ASN A 697 16.81 -17.95 -22.05
CA ASN A 697 16.28 -16.73 -22.63
C ASN A 697 17.14 -16.23 -23.79
N SER A 698 16.50 -15.71 -24.83
CA SER A 698 17.16 -15.05 -25.94
C SER A 698 16.39 -13.81 -26.39
N PHE A 699 17.12 -12.72 -26.60
CA PHE A 699 16.55 -11.44 -27.05
C PHE A 699 17.60 -10.55 -27.71
N LEU A 700 17.13 -9.59 -28.50
CA LEU A 700 17.93 -8.48 -28.99
C LEU A 700 17.66 -7.26 -28.09
N PRO A 701 18.68 -6.63 -27.48
CA PRO A 701 18.49 -5.46 -26.64
C PRO A 701 17.71 -4.32 -27.31
N GLU A 702 17.92 -4.13 -28.61
CA GLU A 702 17.25 -3.10 -29.43
C GLU A 702 15.75 -3.39 -29.67
N GLU A 703 15.30 -4.64 -29.50
CA GLU A 703 13.88 -5.03 -29.66
C GLU A 703 13.08 -4.88 -28.35
N LEU A 704 13.73 -4.62 -27.21
CA LEU A 704 13.06 -4.39 -25.94
C LEU A 704 12.51 -2.97 -25.90
N LYS A 705 11.18 -2.85 -25.97
CA LYS A 705 10.47 -1.58 -25.86
C LYS A 705 9.77 -1.46 -24.52
N ASP A 706 9.61 -0.22 -24.09
CA ASP A 706 8.90 0.12 -22.87
C ASP A 706 7.41 0.19 -23.15
N ASN A 707 6.61 -0.12 -22.13
CA ASN A 707 5.18 0.16 -22.16
C ASN A 707 4.96 1.68 -22.31
N PRO A 708 4.40 2.17 -23.44
CA PRO A 708 4.20 3.60 -23.66
C PRO A 708 2.93 4.12 -23.00
N HIS A 709 2.10 3.26 -22.40
CA HIS A 709 0.81 3.63 -21.86
C HIS A 709 0.96 4.32 -20.50
N ILE A 710 0.38 5.52 -20.38
CA ILE A 710 0.26 6.24 -19.11
C ILE A 710 -1.05 5.80 -18.43
N PRO A 711 -1.00 5.11 -17.28
CA PRO A 711 -2.20 4.57 -16.67
C PRO A 711 -3.06 5.67 -16.03
N PRO A 712 -4.40 5.63 -16.17
CA PRO A 712 -5.27 6.46 -15.37
C PRO A 712 -5.21 5.99 -13.91
N VAL A 713 -5.17 6.96 -12.99
CA VAL A 713 -5.08 6.72 -11.55
C VAL A 713 -6.43 7.04 -10.92
N HIS A 714 -6.94 6.17 -10.06
CA HIS A 714 -8.21 6.35 -9.37
C HIS A 714 -8.09 6.04 -7.88
N ILE A 715 -8.85 6.76 -7.06
CA ILE A 715 -9.06 6.43 -5.65
C ILE A 715 -10.25 5.48 -5.60
N THR A 716 -10.02 4.22 -5.21
CA THR A 716 -11.00 3.13 -5.30
C THR A 716 -11.71 2.85 -3.99
N GLY A 717 -11.12 3.25 -2.86
CA GLY A 717 -11.67 2.95 -1.54
C GLY A 717 -11.39 4.06 -0.52
N LEU A 718 -12.37 4.25 0.37
CA LEU A 718 -12.26 5.09 1.56
C LEU A 718 -12.52 4.20 2.78
N GLN A 719 -11.62 4.27 3.75
CA GLN A 719 -11.77 3.58 5.03
C GLN A 719 -11.85 4.59 6.17
N LEU A 720 -12.85 4.46 7.03
CA LEU A 720 -12.92 5.18 8.30
C LEU A 720 -12.71 4.19 9.43
N PHE A 721 -11.75 4.47 10.32
CA PHE A 721 -11.35 3.55 11.40
C PHE A 721 -10.99 2.14 10.90
N ASN A 722 -10.32 2.05 9.74
CA ASN A 722 -9.98 0.81 9.02
C ASN A 722 -11.20 -0.03 8.62
N LYS A 723 -12.38 0.59 8.46
CA LYS A 723 -13.57 -0.05 7.90
C LYS A 723 -13.94 0.64 6.59
N PRO A 724 -14.17 -0.12 5.50
CA PRO A 724 -14.57 0.45 4.23
C PRO A 724 -15.93 1.15 4.36
N VAL A 725 -16.07 2.34 3.76
CA VAL A 725 -17.31 3.11 3.75
C VAL A 725 -18.05 2.86 2.44
N ALA A 726 -19.30 2.42 2.54
CA ALA A 726 -20.21 2.26 1.39
C ALA A 726 -21.30 3.34 1.42
N ILE A 727 -21.87 3.67 0.26
CA ILE A 727 -22.91 4.71 0.08
C ILE A 727 -24.16 4.44 0.96
N ASP A 728 -24.54 3.17 1.13
CA ASP A 728 -25.77 2.79 1.85
C ASP A 728 -25.57 2.51 3.34
N ASP A 729 -24.38 2.75 3.90
CA ASP A 729 -24.16 2.55 5.33
C ASP A 729 -24.83 3.67 6.15
N SER A 730 -25.35 3.33 7.31
CA SER A 730 -25.93 4.26 8.29
C SER A 730 -24.97 5.38 8.74
N LEU A 731 -23.67 5.18 8.49
CA LEU A 731 -22.55 6.10 8.75
C LEU A 731 -21.97 6.68 7.44
N SER A 732 -22.68 6.58 6.32
CA SER A 732 -22.10 6.94 5.02
C SER A 732 -21.88 8.44 4.87
N VAL A 733 -20.61 8.78 4.73
CA VAL A 733 -20.12 10.12 4.40
C VAL A 733 -20.16 10.36 2.88
N LEU A 734 -20.40 9.31 2.10
CA LEU A 734 -20.32 9.34 0.65
C LEU A 734 -21.71 9.56 0.04
N SER A 735 -21.89 10.69 -0.64
CA SER A 735 -23.09 10.95 -1.46
C SER A 735 -23.03 10.30 -2.84
N LYS A 736 -21.83 9.98 -3.30
CA LYS A 736 -21.53 9.29 -4.57
C LYS A 736 -20.44 8.24 -4.34
N ASN A 737 -20.25 7.36 -5.32
CA ASN A 737 -19.13 6.43 -5.35
C ASN A 737 -17.81 7.22 -5.23
N ILE A 738 -16.85 6.68 -4.47
CA ILE A 738 -15.58 7.36 -4.22
C ILE A 738 -14.82 7.71 -5.51
N ILE A 739 -14.96 6.89 -6.55
CA ILE A 739 -14.34 7.10 -7.88
C ILE A 739 -14.98 8.31 -8.60
N GLU A 740 -16.21 8.69 -8.24
CA GLU A 740 -16.93 9.88 -8.76
C GLU A 740 -16.92 11.07 -7.79
N SER A 741 -16.30 10.93 -6.61
CA SER A 741 -16.36 11.94 -5.55
C SER A 741 -15.17 12.88 -5.64
N ASP A 742 -15.45 14.18 -5.79
CA ASP A 742 -14.40 15.22 -5.76
C ASP A 742 -14.17 15.76 -4.34
N VAL A 743 -15.20 15.66 -3.48
CA VAL A 743 -15.22 16.23 -2.12
C VAL A 743 -15.88 15.26 -1.15
N ILE A 744 -15.28 15.11 0.04
CA ILE A 744 -15.89 14.44 1.19
C ILE A 744 -15.89 15.36 2.42
N GLU A 745 -16.99 15.33 3.17
CA GLU A 745 -17.19 16.14 4.38
C GLU A 745 -17.30 15.20 5.59
N LEU A 746 -16.34 15.28 6.51
CA LEU A 746 -16.20 14.37 7.64
C LEU A 746 -16.49 15.08 8.96
N ASP A 747 -17.19 14.38 9.85
CA ASP A 747 -17.34 14.82 11.24
C ASP A 747 -16.00 14.85 11.98
N TYR A 748 -15.89 15.73 12.98
CA TYR A 748 -14.68 15.91 13.80
C TYR A 748 -14.21 14.64 14.53
N ASP A 749 -15.09 13.66 14.73
CA ASP A 749 -14.78 12.39 15.40
C ASP A 749 -14.02 11.42 14.48
N ASN A 750 -13.95 11.67 13.17
CA ASN A 750 -13.28 10.80 12.18
C ASN A 750 -11.76 11.04 12.10
N TYR A 751 -11.04 10.75 13.18
CA TYR A 751 -9.59 10.99 13.26
C TYR A 751 -8.71 9.96 12.53
N VAL A 752 -9.28 8.88 11.98
CA VAL A 752 -8.55 7.87 11.19
C VAL A 752 -9.18 7.72 9.82
N ILE A 753 -8.42 8.08 8.78
CA ILE A 753 -8.85 8.04 7.39
C ILE A 753 -7.85 7.21 6.58
N GLY A 754 -8.36 6.23 5.85
CA GLY A 754 -7.60 5.39 4.94
C GLY A 754 -8.04 5.58 3.49
N PHE A 755 -7.09 5.57 2.57
CA PHE A 755 -7.35 5.63 1.13
C PHE A 755 -6.77 4.41 0.45
N GLU A 756 -7.52 3.87 -0.50
CA GLU A 756 -7.07 2.86 -1.46
C GLU A 756 -7.10 3.46 -2.86
N PHE A 757 -6.09 3.14 -3.67
CA PHE A 757 -5.91 3.72 -4.99
C PHE A 757 -5.22 2.75 -5.95
N VAL A 758 -5.42 2.98 -7.24
CA VAL A 758 -4.93 2.09 -8.30
C VAL A 758 -4.53 2.87 -9.54
N ALA A 759 -3.50 2.38 -10.23
CA ALA A 759 -3.12 2.80 -11.57
C ALA A 759 -3.52 1.68 -12.52
N LEU A 760 -4.42 1.96 -13.46
CA LEU A 760 -4.97 0.95 -14.37
C LEU A 760 -4.01 0.68 -15.52
N ASP A 761 -2.95 -0.06 -15.22
CA ASP A 761 -2.08 -0.74 -16.18
C ASP A 761 -2.16 -2.24 -15.92
N PHE A 762 -2.68 -2.97 -16.90
CA PHE A 762 -2.91 -4.42 -16.76
C PHE A 762 -1.76 -5.26 -17.28
N VAL A 763 -0.69 -4.68 -17.85
CA VAL A 763 0.46 -5.45 -18.36
C VAL A 763 1.10 -6.23 -17.22
N ASN A 764 1.49 -5.52 -16.16
CA ASN A 764 2.02 -6.11 -14.95
C ASN A 764 1.76 -5.19 -13.75
N SER A 765 0.54 -5.27 -13.22
CA SER A 765 0.04 -4.38 -12.18
C SER A 765 0.95 -4.36 -10.94
N GLU A 766 1.52 -5.50 -10.53
CA GLU A 766 2.37 -5.60 -9.32
C GLU A 766 3.67 -4.77 -9.39
N LYS A 767 4.08 -4.34 -10.58
CA LYS A 767 5.25 -3.46 -10.77
C LYS A 767 4.93 -1.97 -10.76
N ASN A 768 3.66 -1.59 -10.79
CA ASN A 768 3.26 -0.19 -10.76
C ASN A 768 3.74 0.48 -9.47
N LEU A 769 4.32 1.67 -9.61
CA LEU A 769 4.78 2.48 -8.49
C LEU A 769 3.79 3.58 -8.19
N TYR A 770 3.65 3.92 -6.92
CA TYR A 770 2.73 4.92 -6.42
C TYR A 770 3.47 5.89 -5.53
N ARG A 771 3.06 7.15 -5.59
CA ARG A 771 3.41 8.16 -4.59
C ARG A 771 2.18 9.00 -4.27
N TYR A 772 2.05 9.40 -3.03
CA TYR A 772 0.91 10.18 -2.56
C TYR A 772 1.36 11.29 -1.62
N LYS A 773 0.45 12.22 -1.37
CA LYS A 773 0.58 13.24 -0.33
C LYS A 773 -0.79 13.77 0.08
N LEU A 774 -0.94 14.11 1.34
CA LEU A 774 -2.09 14.84 1.88
C LEU A 774 -1.68 16.30 2.08
N GLU A 775 -2.06 17.16 1.14
CA GLU A 775 -1.78 18.60 1.26
C GLU A 775 -2.47 19.19 2.49
N GLY A 776 -1.71 19.91 3.31
CA GLY A 776 -2.12 20.37 4.63
C GLY A 776 -1.61 19.50 5.78
N PHE A 777 -1.07 18.30 5.49
CA PHE A 777 -0.47 17.40 6.47
C PHE A 777 0.97 16.98 6.10
N ASP A 778 1.17 16.52 4.86
CA ASP A 778 2.48 16.12 4.33
C ASP A 778 3.25 17.32 3.75
N ASN A 779 4.58 17.36 3.97
CA ASN A 779 5.46 18.40 3.42
C ASN A 779 5.85 18.17 1.95
N ASP A 780 6.07 16.91 1.56
CA ASP A 780 6.49 16.52 0.21
C ASP A 780 5.87 15.16 -0.16
N TRP A 781 5.99 14.74 -1.41
CA TRP A 781 5.55 13.43 -1.89
C TRP A 781 6.29 12.30 -1.18
N THR A 782 5.58 11.20 -0.93
CA THR A 782 6.22 9.97 -0.46
C THR A 782 7.17 9.40 -1.50
N GLN A 783 8.15 8.61 -1.05
CA GLN A 783 9.00 7.84 -1.96
C GLN A 783 8.15 6.86 -2.78
N PRO A 784 8.45 6.68 -4.09
CA PRO A 784 7.76 5.71 -4.92
C PRO A 784 7.77 4.30 -4.30
N GLY A 785 6.60 3.69 -4.17
CA GLY A 785 6.45 2.35 -3.63
C GLY A 785 5.29 1.60 -4.27
N ARG A 786 5.21 0.28 -4.04
CA ARG A 786 4.16 -0.58 -4.63
C ARG A 786 2.87 -0.65 -3.80
N ARG A 787 2.83 0.05 -2.66
CA ARG A 787 1.69 -0.01 -1.73
C ARG A 787 0.53 0.85 -2.25
N ARG A 788 -0.65 0.23 -2.34
CA ARG A 788 -1.90 0.82 -2.86
C ARG A 788 -2.83 1.40 -1.81
N PHE A 789 -2.39 1.44 -0.55
CA PHE A 789 -3.22 1.92 0.55
C PHE A 789 -2.40 2.75 1.54
N VAL A 790 -3.02 3.79 2.11
CA VAL A 790 -2.42 4.65 3.12
C VAL A 790 -3.45 4.98 4.20
N ASN A 791 -3.01 5.04 5.45
CA ASN A 791 -3.83 5.48 6.58
C ASN A 791 -3.20 6.70 7.23
N TYR A 792 -4.00 7.74 7.41
CA TYR A 792 -3.67 8.91 8.21
C TYR A 792 -4.43 8.87 9.54
N THR A 793 -3.75 9.24 10.61
CA THR A 793 -4.28 9.22 11.98
C THR A 793 -4.08 10.57 12.64
N ASP A 794 -5.02 10.97 13.50
CA ASP A 794 -4.98 12.20 14.30
C ASP A 794 -4.98 13.47 13.43
N ILE A 795 -5.76 13.45 12.34
CA ILE A 795 -5.96 14.63 11.49
C ILE A 795 -6.88 15.61 12.22
N SER A 796 -6.45 16.88 12.30
CA SER A 796 -7.21 17.95 12.92
C SER A 796 -8.34 18.48 12.04
N ASP A 797 -9.21 19.31 12.60
CA ASP A 797 -10.24 20.02 11.82
C ASP A 797 -9.61 20.98 10.81
N GLY A 798 -10.13 20.98 9.57
CA GLY A 798 -9.55 21.74 8.47
C GLY A 798 -9.88 21.19 7.08
N GLU A 799 -9.34 21.86 6.05
CA GLU A 799 -9.42 21.43 4.65
C GLU A 799 -8.10 20.79 4.20
N TYR A 800 -8.21 19.62 3.59
CA TYR A 800 -7.08 18.85 3.07
C TYR A 800 -7.33 18.41 1.63
N ILE A 801 -6.27 18.15 0.87
CA ILE A 801 -6.37 17.56 -0.47
C ILE A 801 -5.46 16.35 -0.54
N PHE A 802 -6.05 15.17 -0.61
CA PHE A 802 -5.31 13.95 -0.89
C PHE A 802 -4.97 13.89 -2.38
N LYS A 803 -3.71 13.67 -2.73
CA LYS A 803 -3.24 13.51 -4.10
C LYS A 803 -2.45 12.22 -4.24
N VAL A 804 -2.67 11.50 -5.33
CA VAL A 804 -1.96 10.27 -5.65
C VAL A 804 -1.58 10.24 -7.12
N GLN A 805 -0.37 9.77 -7.40
CA GLN A 805 0.17 9.53 -8.72
C GLN A 805 0.63 8.08 -8.81
N GLY A 806 0.57 7.54 -10.03
CA GLY A 806 0.94 6.16 -10.31
C GLY A 806 1.75 6.05 -11.59
N SER A 807 2.61 5.04 -11.68
CA SER A 807 3.33 4.65 -12.89
C SER A 807 2.79 3.36 -13.48
N ASN A 808 3.12 3.09 -14.73
CA ASN A 808 3.04 1.73 -15.28
C ASN A 808 4.21 0.84 -14.79
N ASN A 809 4.25 -0.39 -15.29
CA ASN A 809 5.26 -1.40 -14.97
C ASN A 809 6.71 -1.03 -15.33
N ASP A 810 6.91 -0.06 -16.23
CA ASP A 810 8.23 0.40 -16.71
C ASP A 810 8.62 1.79 -16.17
N GLY A 811 7.82 2.36 -15.27
CA GLY A 811 8.15 3.61 -14.59
C GLY A 811 7.70 4.89 -15.31
N LEU A 812 6.80 4.78 -16.30
CA LEU A 812 6.17 5.95 -16.92
C LEU A 812 5.04 6.49 -16.01
N TRP A 813 5.19 7.72 -15.53
CA TRP A 813 4.31 8.30 -14.50
C TRP A 813 3.14 9.10 -15.07
N ASN A 814 1.95 8.90 -14.50
CA ASN A 814 0.85 9.83 -14.62
C ASN A 814 1.00 10.97 -13.60
N LEU A 815 1.40 12.15 -14.07
CA LEU A 815 1.63 13.33 -13.23
C LEU A 815 0.34 14.10 -12.91
N GLU A 816 -0.75 13.91 -13.67
CA GLU A 816 -2.04 14.51 -13.32
C GLU A 816 -2.62 13.80 -12.08
N GLY A 817 -2.51 12.47 -12.05
CA GLY A 817 -2.91 11.64 -10.91
C GLY A 817 -4.41 11.73 -10.58
N ALA A 818 -4.75 11.37 -9.35
CA ALA A 818 -6.08 11.57 -8.77
C ALA A 818 -5.98 12.46 -7.53
N SER A 819 -7.04 13.24 -7.28
CA SER A 819 -7.13 14.08 -6.09
C SER A 819 -8.52 14.06 -5.46
N LEU A 820 -8.57 14.12 -4.14
CA LEU A 820 -9.81 14.18 -3.37
C LEU A 820 -9.72 15.27 -2.32
N ARG A 821 -10.70 16.20 -2.30
CA ARG A 821 -10.78 17.24 -1.28
C ARG A 821 -11.52 16.72 -0.05
N ILE A 822 -10.97 16.98 1.12
CA ILE A 822 -11.45 16.46 2.40
C ILE A 822 -11.68 17.65 3.32
N ILE A 823 -12.89 17.77 3.86
CA ILE A 823 -13.26 18.84 4.79
C ILE A 823 -13.63 18.17 6.12
N ILE A 824 -12.85 18.41 7.17
CA ILE A 824 -13.12 17.90 8.52
C ILE A 824 -13.73 19.03 9.35
N GLU A 825 -14.98 18.85 9.79
CA GLU A 825 -15.70 19.87 10.56
C GLU A 825 -15.02 20.15 11.91
N SER A 826 -15.09 21.40 12.37
CA SER A 826 -14.63 21.76 13.71
C SER A 826 -15.60 21.24 14.79
N PRO A 827 -15.10 20.70 15.91
CA PRO A 827 -15.96 20.30 17.02
C PRO A 827 -16.83 21.45 17.53
N PHE A 828 -18.08 21.16 17.92
CA PHE A 828 -19.03 22.19 18.34
C PHE A 828 -18.52 23.05 19.51
N TRP A 829 -17.64 22.52 20.39
CA TRP A 829 -17.08 23.28 21.50
C TRP A 829 -16.00 24.29 21.10
N LYS A 830 -15.42 24.18 19.90
CA LYS A 830 -14.52 25.19 19.32
C LYS A 830 -15.30 26.32 18.62
N THR A 831 -16.61 26.19 18.45
CA THR A 831 -17.42 27.22 17.79
C THR A 831 -17.59 28.47 18.66
N TRP A 832 -17.66 29.63 18.01
CA TRP A 832 -17.73 30.93 18.68
C TRP A 832 -18.95 31.05 19.61
N TRP A 833 -20.11 30.52 19.21
CA TRP A 833 -21.33 30.59 20.01
C TRP A 833 -21.23 29.74 21.29
N PHE A 834 -20.62 28.56 21.21
CA PHE A 834 -20.42 27.70 22.39
C PHE A 834 -19.46 28.35 23.37
N ILE A 835 -18.37 28.95 22.87
CA ILE A 835 -17.41 29.70 23.68
C ILE A 835 -18.12 30.87 24.39
N ILE A 836 -18.97 31.63 23.69
CA ILE A 836 -19.73 32.74 24.28
C ILE A 836 -20.68 32.23 25.38
N ILE A 837 -21.45 31.18 25.12
CA ILE A 837 -22.37 30.59 26.11
C ILE A 837 -21.59 30.12 27.34
N THR A 838 -20.45 29.47 27.14
CA THR A 838 -19.60 28.97 28.23
C THR A 838 -19.08 30.12 29.08
N ILE A 839 -18.61 31.21 28.44
CA ILE A 839 -18.17 32.43 29.13
C ILE A 839 -19.32 33.04 29.92
N LEU A 840 -20.53 33.13 29.34
CA LEU A 840 -21.73 33.67 30.01
C LEU A 840 -22.15 32.82 31.22
N ILE A 841 -22.08 31.50 31.12
CA ILE A 841 -22.37 30.60 32.24
C ILE A 841 -21.33 30.79 33.35
N LEU A 842 -20.04 30.85 33.01
CA LEU A 842 -18.96 31.09 33.97
C LEU A 842 -19.11 32.44 34.67
N THR A 843 -19.39 33.51 33.93
CA THR A 843 -19.66 34.83 34.51
C THR A 843 -20.93 34.82 35.37
N GLY A 844 -22.00 34.14 34.92
CA GLY A 844 -23.23 33.95 35.69
C GLY A 844 -22.98 33.24 37.02
N LEU A 845 -22.17 32.16 37.03
CA LEU A 845 -21.78 31.43 38.23
C LEU A 845 -20.94 32.30 39.18
N ILE A 846 -19.99 33.08 38.65
CA ILE A 846 -19.19 34.02 39.45
C ILE A 846 -20.09 35.08 40.09
N VAL A 847 -20.98 35.70 39.30
CA VAL A 847 -21.93 36.70 39.80
C VAL A 847 -22.88 36.09 40.84
N TYR A 848 -23.38 34.88 40.60
CA TYR A 848 -24.20 34.14 41.55
C TYR A 848 -23.47 33.88 42.87
N PHE A 849 -22.22 33.42 42.81
CA PHE A 849 -21.42 33.15 44.00
C PHE A 849 -21.13 34.43 44.81
N ILE A 850 -20.79 35.52 44.12
CA ILE A 850 -20.56 36.84 44.74
C ILE A 850 -21.84 37.33 45.42
N SER A 851 -22.97 37.31 44.70
CA SER A 851 -24.25 37.80 45.24
C SER A 851 -24.78 36.92 46.37
N TYR A 852 -24.54 35.61 46.35
CA TYR A 852 -24.82 34.71 47.47
C TYR A 852 -23.99 35.07 48.71
N ARG A 853 -22.69 35.31 48.56
CA ARG A 853 -21.80 35.73 49.67
C ARG A 853 -22.22 37.06 50.29
N VAL A 854 -22.60 38.05 49.47
CA VAL A 854 -23.08 39.35 49.94
C VAL A 854 -24.37 39.21 50.74
N LYS A 855 -25.33 38.38 50.28
CA LYS A 855 -26.57 38.12 51.02
C LYS A 855 -26.31 37.49 52.40
N GLN A 856 -25.36 36.55 52.49
CA GLN A 856 -25.02 35.92 53.77
C GLN A 856 -24.49 36.94 54.79
N LEU A 857 -23.57 37.84 54.37
CA LEU A 857 -22.99 38.85 55.25
C LEU A 857 -24.04 39.82 55.81
N LEU A 858 -24.94 40.33 54.96
CA LEU A 858 -26.00 41.25 55.37
C LEU A 858 -27.02 40.60 56.32
N SER A 859 -27.32 39.31 56.15
CA SER A 859 -28.24 38.60 57.04
C SER A 859 -27.70 38.48 58.49
N LEU A 860 -26.38 38.32 58.62
CA LEU A 860 -25.69 38.15 59.89
C LEU A 860 -25.60 39.47 60.66
N GLU A 861 -25.43 40.59 59.95
CA GLU A 861 -25.45 41.93 60.52
C GLU A 861 -26.82 42.29 61.11
N ARG A 862 -27.90 42.03 60.36
CA ARG A 862 -29.29 42.30 60.81
C ARG A 862 -29.67 41.50 62.07
N LEU A 863 -29.15 40.29 62.21
CA LEU A 863 -29.40 39.45 63.38
C LEU A 863 -28.82 40.07 64.66
N ARG A 864 -27.61 40.64 64.59
CA ARG A 864 -26.95 41.27 65.75
C ARG A 864 -27.66 42.53 66.23
N THR A 865 -28.07 43.38 65.29
CA THR A 865 -28.83 44.60 65.62
C THR A 865 -30.19 44.27 66.21
N LYS A 866 -30.84 43.20 65.73
CA LYS A 866 -32.13 42.75 66.27
C LYS A 866 -31.99 42.22 67.70
N ILE A 867 -30.96 41.41 67.99
CA ILE A 867 -30.71 40.91 69.35
C ILE A 867 -30.47 42.06 70.34
N ALA A 868 -29.69 43.08 69.97
CA ALA A 868 -29.44 44.22 70.85
C ALA A 868 -30.72 45.02 71.17
N ALA A 869 -31.58 45.23 70.17
CA ALA A 869 -32.86 45.90 70.33
C ALA A 869 -33.85 45.07 71.16
N ASP A 870 -34.03 43.78 70.84
CA ASP A 870 -34.94 42.88 71.56
C ASP A 870 -34.55 42.72 73.02
N LEU A 871 -33.24 42.69 73.32
CA LEU A 871 -32.76 42.69 74.70
C LEU A 871 -33.22 43.98 75.40
N HIS A 872 -32.88 45.15 74.85
CA HIS A 872 -33.20 46.47 75.42
C HIS A 872 -34.70 46.67 75.66
N ASP A 873 -35.51 46.39 74.65
CA ASP A 873 -36.93 46.76 74.65
C ASP A 873 -37.81 45.80 75.45
N ASN A 874 -37.52 44.49 75.47
CA ASN A 874 -38.39 43.50 76.11
C ASN A 874 -37.92 43.10 77.52
N ILE A 875 -36.62 42.88 77.71
CA ILE A 875 -36.08 42.42 79.00
C ILE A 875 -35.88 43.62 79.93
N GLY A 876 -35.42 44.74 79.39
CA GLY A 876 -35.11 45.95 80.17
C GLY A 876 -36.35 46.61 80.74
N SER A 877 -37.37 46.79 79.91
CA SER A 877 -38.67 47.33 80.33
C SER A 877 -39.33 46.46 81.40
N SER A 878 -39.43 45.15 81.17
CA SER A 878 -40.05 44.18 82.08
C SER A 878 -39.37 44.15 83.46
N LEU A 879 -38.04 44.14 83.51
CA LEU A 879 -37.31 44.16 84.79
C LEU A 879 -37.47 45.49 85.53
N THR A 880 -37.52 46.60 84.79
CA THR A 880 -37.75 47.94 85.36
C THR A 880 -39.14 48.01 85.99
N GLU A 881 -40.15 47.47 85.32
CA GLU A 881 -41.51 47.38 85.84
C GLU A 881 -41.60 46.52 87.12
N ILE A 882 -40.93 45.35 87.13
CA ILE A 882 -40.85 44.47 88.31
C ILE A 882 -40.20 45.20 89.48
N SER A 883 -39.13 45.96 89.27
CA SER A 883 -38.48 46.74 90.34
C SER A 883 -39.41 47.78 90.93
N ILE A 884 -40.07 48.60 90.09
CA ILE A 884 -40.97 49.65 90.53
C ILE A 884 -42.18 49.06 91.28
N LEU A 885 -42.82 48.04 90.71
CA LEU A 885 -43.98 47.39 91.32
C LEU A 885 -43.62 46.76 92.68
N SER A 886 -42.47 46.08 92.77
CA SER A 886 -42.02 45.47 94.02
C SER A 886 -41.77 46.52 95.11
N GLU A 887 -41.26 47.69 94.76
CA GLU A 887 -41.00 48.78 95.71
C GLU A 887 -42.27 49.51 96.16
N VAL A 888 -43.19 49.74 95.23
CA VAL A 888 -44.51 50.33 95.52
C VAL A 888 -45.33 49.40 96.42
N ILE A 889 -45.24 48.08 96.20
CA ILE A 889 -45.92 47.10 97.06
C ILE A 889 -45.22 47.04 98.43
N ALA A 890 -43.88 47.06 98.48
CA ALA A 890 -43.14 47.06 99.75
C ALA A 890 -43.44 48.28 100.63
N THR A 891 -43.74 49.44 100.03
CA THR A 891 -44.09 50.67 100.75
C THR A 891 -45.54 50.72 101.24
N LYS A 892 -46.46 49.94 100.63
CA LYS A 892 -47.90 49.91 100.97
C LYS A 892 -48.32 48.79 101.94
N ILE A 893 -47.43 47.87 102.33
CA ILE A 893 -47.74 46.77 103.26
C ILE A 893 -47.60 47.23 104.73
N ASP A 894 -48.63 46.97 105.54
CA ASP A 894 -48.68 47.24 106.98
C ASP A 894 -47.67 46.41 107.80
N ASN A 895 -47.23 46.96 108.94
CA ASN A 895 -46.07 46.52 109.74
C ASN A 895 -46.07 45.07 110.27
N GLU A 896 -47.17 44.32 110.15
CA GLU A 896 -47.24 42.95 110.70
C GLU A 896 -46.67 41.86 109.76
N LYS A 897 -46.18 42.20 108.56
CA LYS A 897 -45.59 41.24 107.60
C LYS A 897 -44.18 41.65 107.12
N GLU A 898 -43.22 41.75 108.05
CA GLU A 898 -41.82 42.11 107.75
C GLU A 898 -41.16 41.18 106.71
N ASP A 899 -41.45 39.88 106.71
CA ASP A 899 -40.84 38.92 105.77
C ASP A 899 -41.22 39.17 104.31
N VAL A 900 -42.45 39.63 104.06
CA VAL A 900 -42.95 39.95 102.70
C VAL A 900 -42.32 41.26 102.22
N LYS A 901 -42.22 42.26 103.10
CA LYS A 901 -41.56 43.54 102.79
C LYS A 901 -40.07 43.35 102.48
N ARG A 902 -39.38 42.48 103.24
CA ARG A 902 -37.98 42.12 102.99
C ARG A 902 -37.82 41.37 101.66
N SER A 903 -38.70 40.42 101.36
CA SER A 903 -38.66 39.68 100.10
C SER A 903 -38.92 40.57 98.88
N LEU A 904 -39.89 41.49 98.95
CA LEU A 904 -40.17 42.45 97.88
C LEU A 904 -39.05 43.47 97.67
N LYS A 905 -38.42 43.92 98.76
CA LYS A 905 -37.24 44.77 98.67
C LYS A 905 -36.07 44.02 98.02
N LEU A 906 -35.88 42.74 98.37
CA LEU A 906 -34.90 41.87 97.74
C LEU A 906 -35.19 41.66 96.24
N ILE A 907 -36.46 41.53 95.85
CA ILE A 907 -36.88 41.42 94.44
C ILE A 907 -36.61 42.73 93.68
N SER A 908 -36.90 43.88 94.29
CA SER A 908 -36.56 45.17 93.68
C SER A 908 -35.05 45.34 93.51
N GLU A 909 -34.27 45.06 94.56
CA GLU A 909 -32.80 45.15 94.54
C GLU A 909 -32.19 44.18 93.50
N ASN A 910 -32.63 42.93 93.46
CA ASN A 910 -32.19 41.96 92.45
C ASN A 910 -32.59 42.38 91.03
N SER A 911 -33.77 42.99 90.85
CA SER A 911 -34.21 43.47 89.53
C SER A 911 -33.37 44.66 89.07
N ARG A 912 -33.01 45.60 89.96
CA ARG A 912 -32.07 46.69 89.64
C ARG A 912 -30.68 46.16 89.28
N GLU A 913 -30.16 45.18 90.03
CA GLU A 913 -28.88 44.56 89.71
C GLU A 913 -28.89 43.87 88.33
N LEU A 914 -30.02 43.26 87.96
CA LEU A 914 -30.21 42.66 86.63
C LEU A 914 -30.32 43.71 85.52
N ILE A 915 -31.00 44.84 85.74
CA ILE A 915 -31.06 45.96 84.80
C ILE A 915 -29.67 46.52 84.51
N ASP A 916 -28.84 46.68 85.54
CA ASP A 916 -27.46 47.15 85.40
C ASP A 916 -26.60 46.17 84.59
N LYS A 917 -26.69 44.87 84.90
CA LYS A 917 -25.98 43.82 84.14
C LYS A 917 -26.47 43.75 82.69
N MET A 918 -27.76 43.95 82.46
CA MET A 918 -28.35 43.93 81.13
C MET A 918 -27.90 45.14 80.29
N THR A 919 -27.82 46.32 80.88
CA THR A 919 -27.33 47.54 80.20
C THR A 919 -25.88 47.36 79.73
N ASP A 920 -25.04 46.69 80.54
CA ASP A 920 -23.69 46.32 80.15
C ASP A 920 -23.69 45.35 78.94
N ILE A 921 -24.61 44.39 78.89
CA ILE A 921 -24.73 43.43 77.76
C ILE A 921 -25.22 44.12 76.49
N VAL A 922 -26.25 44.96 76.56
CA VAL A 922 -26.77 45.72 75.40
C VAL A 922 -25.66 46.57 74.79
N TRP A 923 -24.86 47.24 75.63
CA TRP A 923 -23.71 48.01 75.18
C TRP A 923 -22.65 47.14 74.52
N LEU A 924 -22.32 45.98 75.11
CA LEU A 924 -21.36 45.01 74.58
C LEU A 924 -21.81 44.30 73.29
N VAL A 925 -23.07 44.38 72.90
CA VAL A 925 -23.61 43.77 71.65
C VAL A 925 -23.77 44.83 70.56
N ASN A 926 -23.75 46.12 70.89
CA ASN A 926 -24.00 47.20 69.93
C ASN A 926 -22.79 47.38 68.97
N PRO A 927 -22.94 47.09 67.67
CA PRO A 927 -21.84 47.17 66.69
C PRO A 927 -21.36 48.61 66.43
N LYS A 928 -22.16 49.63 66.78
CA LYS A 928 -21.77 51.04 66.62
C LYS A 928 -20.78 51.52 67.69
N ARG A 929 -20.45 50.69 68.69
CA ARG A 929 -19.58 51.05 69.84
C ARG A 929 -18.46 50.03 70.05
N ASP A 930 -17.91 49.52 68.94
CA ASP A 930 -16.92 48.43 68.95
C ASP A 930 -15.48 48.94 69.14
N SER A 931 -15.24 50.24 69.31
CA SER A 931 -13.89 50.77 69.50
C SER A 931 -13.38 50.61 70.94
N LEU A 932 -12.06 50.51 71.11
CA LEU A 932 -11.42 50.55 72.42
C LEU A 932 -11.64 51.90 73.12
N TYR A 933 -11.78 52.98 72.34
CA TYR A 933 -12.17 54.31 72.84
C TYR A 933 -13.53 54.27 73.55
N ASP A 934 -14.55 53.69 72.91
CA ASP A 934 -15.89 53.60 73.49
C ASP A 934 -15.88 52.81 74.81
N LEU A 935 -15.05 51.76 74.90
CA LEU A 935 -14.92 50.94 76.12
C LEU A 935 -14.32 51.72 77.29
N ILE A 936 -13.28 52.52 77.03
CA ILE A 936 -12.61 53.30 78.08
C ILE A 936 -13.54 54.41 78.57
N LEU A 937 -14.19 55.14 77.66
CA LEU A 937 -15.20 56.14 78.02
C LEU A 937 -16.33 55.52 78.86
N ARG A 938 -16.79 54.33 78.50
CA ARG A 938 -17.85 53.64 79.26
C ARG A 938 -17.42 53.27 80.68
N LEU A 939 -16.14 52.98 80.91
CA LEU A 939 -15.60 52.74 82.26
C LEU A 939 -15.50 54.06 83.04
N GLU A 940 -15.01 55.13 82.41
CA GLU A 940 -14.90 56.46 83.00
C GLU A 940 -16.27 57.00 83.44
N ASP A 941 -17.25 57.00 82.54
CA ASP A 941 -18.63 57.42 82.82
C ASP A 941 -19.22 56.65 84.01
N ARG A 942 -19.03 55.32 84.03
CA ARG A 942 -19.59 54.44 85.07
C ARG A 942 -19.07 54.78 86.46
N TYR A 943 -17.78 55.06 86.59
CA TYR A 943 -17.15 55.27 87.89
C TYR A 943 -17.10 56.74 88.31
N SER A 944 -17.39 57.67 87.39
CA SER A 944 -17.39 59.12 87.67
C SER A 944 -18.24 59.50 88.89
N GLU A 945 -19.44 58.94 89.02
CA GLU A 945 -20.39 59.26 90.09
C GLU A 945 -19.89 58.76 91.46
N ILE A 946 -19.43 57.50 91.54
CA ILE A 946 -18.88 56.91 92.76
C ILE A 946 -17.61 57.65 93.18
N LEU A 947 -16.74 57.96 92.22
CA LEU A 947 -15.47 58.62 92.50
C LEU A 947 -15.68 60.06 92.96
N SER A 948 -16.70 60.77 92.49
CA SER A 948 -17.03 62.14 92.96
C SER A 948 -17.40 62.21 94.45
N GLN A 949 -17.88 61.11 95.03
CA GLN A 949 -18.21 61.01 96.46
C GLN A 949 -17.00 60.58 97.31
N THR A 950 -15.87 60.28 96.67
CA THR A 950 -14.60 59.91 97.29
C THR A 950 -13.54 60.96 96.96
N ASN A 951 -12.49 61.14 97.76
CA ASN A 951 -11.39 62.07 97.41
C ASN A 951 -10.41 61.46 96.38
N ILE A 952 -10.92 60.69 95.40
CA ILE A 952 -10.13 59.93 94.43
C ILE A 952 -10.36 60.52 93.04
N SER A 953 -9.31 61.01 92.39
CA SER A 953 -9.37 61.48 91.00
C SER A 953 -9.13 60.34 90.01
N PHE A 954 -9.89 60.28 88.90
CA PHE A 954 -9.68 59.32 87.81
C PHE A 954 -9.37 60.05 86.51
N LYS A 955 -8.26 59.67 85.86
CA LYS A 955 -7.79 60.29 84.62
C LYS A 955 -7.58 59.24 83.55
N SER A 956 -8.09 59.51 82.35
CA SER A 956 -7.85 58.72 81.15
C SER A 956 -6.85 59.43 80.23
N GLU A 957 -5.81 58.72 79.80
CA GLU A 957 -4.76 59.26 78.93
C GLU A 957 -4.81 58.61 77.54
N ASN A 958 -4.40 59.35 76.50
CA ASN A 958 -4.27 58.88 75.11
C ASN A 958 -5.56 58.42 74.39
N LEU A 959 -6.73 58.89 74.80
CA LEU A 959 -8.03 58.46 74.25
C LEU A 959 -8.19 58.65 72.72
N ARG A 960 -7.82 59.81 72.17
CA ARG A 960 -8.06 60.13 70.74
C ARG A 960 -7.35 59.19 69.76
N ALA A 961 -6.24 58.56 70.17
CA ALA A 961 -5.53 57.61 69.32
C ALA A 961 -6.26 56.26 69.18
N LEU A 962 -7.31 56.02 69.98
CA LEU A 962 -7.95 54.72 70.14
C LEU A 962 -9.31 54.59 69.44
N GLU A 963 -9.82 55.66 68.80
CA GLU A 963 -11.12 55.66 68.09
C GLU A 963 -11.18 54.64 66.95
N LYS A 964 -10.04 54.39 66.28
CA LYS A 964 -9.95 53.47 65.13
C LYS A 964 -9.64 52.02 65.52
N VAL A 965 -9.46 51.75 66.81
CA VAL A 965 -9.09 50.41 67.31
C VAL A 965 -10.34 49.60 67.59
N SER A 966 -10.83 48.86 66.61
CA SER A 966 -12.00 47.98 66.79
C SER A 966 -11.63 46.72 67.57
N LEU A 967 -12.44 46.38 68.57
CA LEU A 967 -12.32 45.15 69.35
C LEU A 967 -13.37 44.14 68.89
N SER A 968 -13.01 42.85 68.85
CA SER A 968 -14.04 41.82 68.76
C SER A 968 -14.90 41.83 70.02
N MET A 969 -16.15 41.38 69.90
CA MET A 969 -17.10 41.30 71.03
C MET A 969 -16.49 40.60 72.25
N GLU A 970 -15.75 39.51 72.03
CA GLU A 970 -15.09 38.73 73.08
C GLU A 970 -13.96 39.51 73.76
N HIS A 971 -13.12 40.23 72.98
CA HIS A 971 -12.08 41.11 73.54
C HIS A 971 -12.72 42.24 74.35
N ARG A 972 -13.76 42.88 73.81
CA ARG A 972 -14.46 43.99 74.47
C ARG A 972 -15.06 43.56 75.82
N GLN A 973 -15.74 42.41 75.85
CA GLN A 973 -16.34 41.88 77.08
C GLN A 973 -15.29 41.57 78.14
N HIS A 974 -14.22 40.87 77.78
CA HIS A 974 -13.21 40.46 78.75
C HIS A 974 -12.37 41.64 79.25
N ILE A 975 -11.98 42.58 78.38
CA ILE A 975 -11.25 43.80 78.77
C ILE A 975 -12.11 44.65 79.72
N TYR A 976 -13.39 44.88 79.38
CA TYR A 976 -14.29 45.66 80.22
C TYR A 976 -14.39 45.07 81.64
N LEU A 977 -14.58 43.75 81.72
CA LEU A 977 -14.71 43.03 82.97
C LEU A 977 -13.39 42.95 83.78
N ILE A 978 -12.23 42.98 83.14
CA ILE A 978 -10.92 43.06 83.82
C ILE A 978 -10.78 44.44 84.46
N PHE A 979 -10.95 45.52 83.70
CA PHE A 979 -10.71 46.87 84.21
C PHE A 979 -11.80 47.36 85.17
N LYS A 980 -13.05 46.87 85.03
CA LYS A 980 -14.11 47.06 86.04
C LYS A 980 -13.68 46.50 87.41
N GLU A 981 -13.17 45.28 87.44
CA GLU A 981 -12.69 44.63 88.66
C GLU A 981 -11.44 45.34 89.22
N ALA A 982 -10.53 45.76 88.34
CA ALA A 982 -9.32 46.49 88.72
C ALA A 982 -9.63 47.83 89.40
N ILE A 983 -10.51 48.64 88.80
CA ILE A 983 -10.94 49.93 89.35
C ILE A 983 -11.67 49.74 90.70
N ASN A 984 -12.57 48.75 90.80
CA ASN A 984 -13.23 48.41 92.06
C ASN A 984 -12.21 48.12 93.17
N ASN A 985 -11.21 47.29 92.89
CA ASN A 985 -10.18 46.95 93.87
C ASN A 985 -9.34 48.16 94.29
N SER A 986 -9.01 49.06 93.36
CA SER A 986 -8.30 50.31 93.70
C SER A 986 -9.11 51.20 94.64
N ILE A 987 -10.43 51.31 94.41
CA ILE A 987 -11.35 52.11 95.25
C ILE A 987 -11.51 51.48 96.65
N THR A 988 -11.77 50.16 96.73
CA THR A 988 -12.13 49.51 98.00
C THR A 988 -10.92 49.17 98.88
N HIS A 989 -9.75 48.92 98.29
CA HIS A 989 -8.63 48.32 99.02
C HIS A 989 -7.35 49.14 99.03
N SER A 990 -7.13 50.06 98.07
CA SER A 990 -5.83 50.75 97.92
C SER A 990 -5.65 51.99 98.82
N ASN A 991 -6.74 52.62 99.29
CA ASN A 991 -6.71 53.97 99.91
C ASN A 991 -5.97 54.99 99.02
N CYS A 992 -6.15 54.90 97.70
CA CYS A 992 -5.56 55.82 96.74
C CYS A 992 -6.26 57.17 96.73
N THR A 993 -5.61 58.20 96.19
CA THR A 993 -6.20 59.52 95.89
C THR A 993 -6.23 59.81 94.38
N GLU A 994 -5.56 58.98 93.58
CA GLU A 994 -5.53 59.10 92.12
C GLU A 994 -5.45 57.71 91.46
N ILE A 995 -6.26 57.53 90.41
CA ILE A 995 -6.28 56.37 89.51
C ILE A 995 -6.09 56.88 88.08
N ILE A 996 -5.14 56.30 87.34
CA ILE A 996 -4.82 56.67 85.96
C ILE A 996 -5.00 55.45 85.06
N LEU A 997 -5.82 55.57 84.02
CA LEU A 997 -6.02 54.55 82.98
C LEU A 997 -5.43 55.05 81.66
N ASN A 998 -4.37 54.40 81.19
CA ASN A 998 -3.70 54.74 79.93
C ASN A 998 -3.72 53.53 79.00
N ALA A 999 -4.13 53.73 77.75
CA ALA A 999 -4.15 52.68 76.74
C ALA A 999 -3.39 53.13 75.49
N ASN A 1000 -2.64 52.20 74.90
CA ASN A 1000 -1.86 52.45 73.70
C ASN A 1000 -1.86 51.22 72.78
N GLN A 1001 -1.78 51.44 71.47
CA GLN A 1001 -1.67 50.40 70.47
C GLN A 1001 -0.26 50.37 69.89
N LYS A 1002 0.40 49.21 69.94
CA LYS A 1002 1.67 48.94 69.25
C LYS A 1002 1.44 47.84 68.21
N GLY A 1003 1.21 48.23 66.96
CA GLY A 1003 0.92 47.29 65.88
C GLY A 1003 -0.40 46.54 66.12
N ARG A 1004 -0.36 45.20 66.19
CA ARG A 1004 -1.52 44.37 66.53
C ARG A 1004 -1.69 44.13 68.04
N SER A 1005 -0.81 44.67 68.88
CA SER A 1005 -0.89 44.52 70.33
C SER A 1005 -1.49 45.78 70.97
N ILE A 1006 -2.46 45.60 71.86
CA ILE A 1006 -2.94 46.64 72.75
C ILE A 1006 -2.29 46.48 74.12
N VAL A 1007 -1.90 47.61 74.69
CA VAL A 1007 -1.31 47.70 76.02
C VAL A 1007 -2.15 48.67 76.82
N ILE A 1008 -2.74 48.21 77.92
CA ILE A 1008 -3.58 49.01 78.80
C ILE A 1008 -3.00 48.96 80.21
N HIS A 1009 -2.75 50.12 80.80
CA HIS A 1009 -2.20 50.32 82.13
C HIS A 1009 -3.23 51.01 83.01
N LEU A 1010 -3.57 50.40 84.15
CA LEU A 1010 -4.29 51.05 85.24
C LEU A 1010 -3.33 51.21 86.41
N ARG A 1011 -3.13 52.43 86.91
CA ARG A 1011 -2.24 52.75 88.03
C ARG A 1011 -3.01 53.45 89.13
N ASP A 1012 -2.76 53.07 90.37
CA ASP A 1012 -3.19 53.82 91.55
C ASP A 1012 -1.99 54.22 92.41
N ASN A 1013 -2.15 55.29 93.20
CA ASN A 1013 -1.10 55.84 94.07
C ASN A 1013 -1.26 55.42 95.56
N GLY A 1014 -1.97 54.32 95.84
CA GLY A 1014 -2.30 53.93 97.22
C GLY A 1014 -1.20 53.19 97.97
N LYS A 1015 -1.58 52.45 99.02
CA LYS A 1015 -0.63 51.80 99.95
C LYS A 1015 0.13 50.60 99.35
N GLY A 1016 -0.32 50.06 98.20
CA GLY A 1016 0.22 48.87 97.57
C GLY A 1016 0.15 47.60 98.44
N PHE A 1017 0.52 46.45 97.88
CA PHE A 1017 0.53 45.15 98.57
C PHE A 1017 1.59 44.21 98.02
N ASP A 1018 1.92 43.14 98.77
CA ASP A 1018 2.81 42.07 98.28
C ASP A 1018 2.00 41.11 97.38
N PRO A 1019 2.27 41.05 96.06
CA PRO A 1019 1.52 40.21 95.13
C PRO A 1019 1.72 38.70 95.35
N ASN A 1020 2.72 38.28 96.15
CA ASN A 1020 3.01 36.87 96.42
C ASN A 1020 2.31 36.33 97.69
N LYS A 1021 1.62 37.19 98.46
CA LYS A 1021 0.91 36.80 99.68
C LYS A 1021 -0.52 36.34 99.32
N LYS A 1022 -0.94 35.14 99.76
CA LYS A 1022 -2.29 34.60 99.46
C LYS A 1022 -3.39 35.55 99.97
N SER A 1023 -4.06 36.23 99.04
CA SER A 1023 -5.24 37.04 99.32
C SER A 1023 -6.47 36.15 99.54
N HIS A 1024 -7.42 36.56 100.39
CA HIS A 1024 -8.66 35.83 100.67
C HIS A 1024 -9.78 36.07 99.61
N GLY A 1025 -9.45 36.46 98.37
CA GLY A 1025 -10.43 36.74 97.31
C GLY A 1025 -10.01 36.26 95.91
N ASN A 1026 -11.00 35.94 95.08
CA ASN A 1026 -10.80 35.36 93.73
C ASN A 1026 -10.66 36.43 92.61
N GLY A 1027 -10.67 37.72 92.93
CA GLY A 1027 -10.71 38.82 91.94
C GLY A 1027 -9.50 38.85 91.01
N MET A 1028 -8.28 38.75 91.56
CA MET A 1028 -7.04 38.80 90.77
C MET A 1028 -6.88 37.60 89.83
N GLU A 1029 -7.25 36.40 90.28
CA GLU A 1029 -7.19 35.18 89.47
C GLU A 1029 -8.23 35.20 88.35
N ASN A 1030 -9.42 35.73 88.62
CA ASN A 1030 -10.45 35.95 87.60
C ASN A 1030 -10.01 36.94 86.52
N MET A 1031 -9.31 38.03 86.89
CA MET A 1031 -8.77 38.97 85.90
C MET A 1031 -7.69 38.32 85.03
N LYS A 1032 -6.75 37.56 85.61
CA LYS A 1032 -5.71 36.83 84.85
C LYS A 1032 -6.29 35.81 83.88
N ARG A 1033 -7.23 34.97 84.35
CA ARG A 1033 -7.91 33.98 83.50
C ARG A 1033 -8.69 34.62 82.35
N ARG A 1034 -9.29 35.79 82.57
CA ARG A 1034 -9.98 36.55 81.51
C ARG A 1034 -9.01 37.11 80.47
N ALA A 1035 -7.83 37.56 80.89
CA ALA A 1035 -6.80 38.02 79.97
C ALA A 1035 -6.28 36.87 79.08
N GLU A 1036 -6.00 35.71 79.68
CA GLU A 1036 -5.53 34.52 78.95
C GLU A 1036 -6.54 34.03 77.91
N LYS A 1037 -7.85 34.07 78.23
CA LYS A 1037 -8.92 33.69 77.30
C LYS A 1037 -8.92 34.50 75.99
N ILE A 1038 -8.52 35.76 76.05
CA ILE A 1038 -8.39 36.63 74.87
C ILE A 1038 -6.96 36.71 74.35
N GLY A 1039 -6.12 35.72 74.68
CA GLY A 1039 -4.72 35.66 74.22
C GLY A 1039 -3.83 36.79 74.76
N GLY A 1040 -4.24 37.44 75.86
CA GLY A 1040 -3.50 38.50 76.53
C GLY A 1040 -2.87 38.05 77.84
N LYS A 1041 -1.87 38.81 78.29
CA LYS A 1041 -1.17 38.62 79.56
C LYS A 1041 -1.47 39.79 80.47
N LEU A 1042 -1.89 39.49 81.70
CA LEU A 1042 -2.12 40.48 82.75
C LEU A 1042 -0.98 40.42 83.78
N THR A 1043 -0.27 41.53 83.94
CA THR A 1043 0.80 41.69 84.93
C THR A 1043 0.31 42.65 86.01
N ILE A 1044 0.40 42.25 87.27
CA ILE A 1044 0.06 43.10 88.41
C ILE A 1044 1.36 43.35 89.18
N THR A 1045 1.78 44.60 89.25
CA THR A 1045 2.95 45.05 90.00
C THR A 1045 2.49 45.97 91.11
N SER A 1046 2.79 45.61 92.35
CA SER A 1046 2.49 46.47 93.49
C SER A 1046 3.66 46.47 94.46
N THR A 1047 3.97 47.66 94.98
CA THR A 1047 5.07 47.91 95.90
C THR A 1047 4.50 48.61 97.14
N VAL A 1048 4.91 48.15 98.33
CA VAL A 1048 4.41 48.72 99.59
C VAL A 1048 4.76 50.21 99.66
N ASN A 1049 3.75 51.05 99.87
CA ASN A 1049 3.75 52.52 99.88
C ASN A 1049 4.03 53.21 98.52
N GLN A 1050 3.88 52.51 97.40
CA GLN A 1050 4.08 53.06 96.04
C GLN A 1050 2.93 52.74 95.07
N GLY A 1051 1.80 52.22 95.56
CA GLY A 1051 0.60 51.94 94.76
C GLY A 1051 0.59 50.59 94.05
N THR A 1052 -0.41 50.43 93.18
CA THR A 1052 -0.59 49.23 92.35
C THR A 1052 -0.73 49.62 90.88
N GLU A 1053 -0.02 48.90 90.01
CA GLU A 1053 -0.15 48.98 88.56
C GLU A 1053 -0.61 47.63 88.00
N ILE A 1054 -1.66 47.67 87.17
CA ILE A 1054 -2.21 46.55 86.43
C ILE A 1054 -2.00 46.81 84.95
N GLN A 1055 -1.20 45.97 84.31
CA GLN A 1055 -0.89 46.04 82.89
C GLN A 1055 -1.50 44.85 82.14
N PHE A 1056 -2.35 45.13 81.16
CA PHE A 1056 -2.84 44.17 80.18
C PHE A 1056 -2.08 44.35 78.87
N VAL A 1057 -1.53 43.26 78.32
CA VAL A 1057 -0.92 43.21 77.00
C VAL A 1057 -1.57 42.08 76.21
N GLY A 1058 -2.24 42.39 75.10
CA GLY A 1058 -2.91 41.37 74.29
C GLY A 1058 -2.93 41.73 72.82
N ASN A 1059 -2.98 40.72 71.95
CA ASN A 1059 -3.10 40.92 70.51
C ASN A 1059 -4.57 41.02 70.11
N ILE A 1060 -4.92 42.04 69.33
CA ILE A 1060 -6.19 42.17 68.65
C ILE A 1060 -6.08 41.57 67.25
N LYS A 1061 -7.10 40.83 66.81
CA LYS A 1061 -7.16 40.17 65.49
C LYS A 1061 -7.45 41.16 64.37
#